data_AF-A0A7R9KJH0-F1
#
_entry.id   AF-A0A7R9KJH0-F1
#
_cell.length_a   1.000
_cell.length_b   1.000
_cell.length_c   1.000
_cell.angle_alpha   90.00
_cell.angle_beta   90.00
_cell.angle_gamma   90.00
#
_symmetry.space_group_name_H-M   'P 1'
#
loop_
_entity.id
_entity.type
_entity.pdbx_description
1 polymer ?
#
loop_
_entity_poly.entity_id
_entity_poly.type
_entity_poly.pdbx_seq_one_letter_code
_entity_poly.pdbx_strand_id
1 'polypeptide(L)'
;MAKKYNALAIMLEHRYYGRSVPTPDLSTQNLKYLTLELALKDAEQFILGMTKKLSIEGSKWVVWGLSYSGKLAVWFREKYPNITVGAIASSAPVGSTNNCTGYLRVAAEVLGKECSDNIRKANYEMEDLLKTPEGVIKLRKTLNLCDSFDGKNIDDIRYLALLLAMNVGGSVQYKAGIDRIIKTMNDPSGGTPLESPFGHNIPVEFYTNQCTQVFGPQITAQTIQKAVDRTVATYGGKRPNITNVVLTNGSLDPWKASGILEDLNNSTKTAVIEGGAHCDDFWGTKPTDNQIFCEPKLGFKTFMGRPTDRYGFIRPPVVSNDDKFAPQPQEQWFDQRVDHFNKQDNTTFKQLYYIENSYYKKGGPVFLMISGESPVETAFITPFAYMGEMAKKYGALAVTLEHRYYGKSVPTPDLSTQNLKYLTLEVALKDLEQFSLYLTKKLSLEGSKWVVFGGSYAGKLAAWFREKYPNIAVGAIASSAPVGSNMNCTGYLRVVSEALGKECSDNIRKANYEMEDLLKTPEGVVKLRKTLNLCDSFDGKNIDDVRYLAQLLGMNVAGAVQNNMGIDQIIKHMNDPSGGTPLERYASLHVTGQTLPCNNIKHADYIKSLQNTTVDHKSWFRQWTYQTCTSFADFPTTELANSPFGHNVPVEYYVQQCGAIFGPQITGQSIKKAVDRTVATYGGLKPNVTNVVFPNGALDPWKASGIL
;
A
#
# COMPACT_ATOMS: atom_id res chain seq x y z
N MET A 1 -20.51 1.17 -10.41
CA MET A 1 -21.39 1.47 -11.55
C MET A 1 -21.91 0.22 -12.25
N ALA A 2 -21.06 -0.68 -12.78
CA ALA A 2 -21.51 -1.92 -13.44
C ALA A 2 -22.54 -2.72 -12.62
N LYS A 3 -22.26 -2.97 -11.34
CA LYS A 3 -23.21 -3.59 -10.38
C LYS A 3 -24.54 -2.83 -10.22
N LYS A 4 -24.49 -1.49 -10.17
CA LYS A 4 -25.68 -0.63 -10.00
C LYS A 4 -26.60 -0.69 -11.22
N TYR A 5 -26.04 -0.86 -12.41
CA TYR A 5 -26.79 -0.87 -13.67
C TYR A 5 -26.91 -2.27 -14.30
N ASN A 6 -26.57 -3.32 -13.55
CA ASN A 6 -26.54 -4.70 -14.04
C ASN A 6 -25.79 -4.85 -15.39
N ALA A 7 -24.67 -4.13 -15.52
CA ALA A 7 -23.88 -4.11 -16.74
C ALA A 7 -22.64 -5.00 -16.62
N LEU A 8 -22.21 -5.57 -17.75
CA LEU A 8 -20.93 -6.28 -17.87
C LEU A 8 -19.81 -5.26 -18.08
N ALA A 9 -18.80 -5.26 -17.20
CA ALA A 9 -17.60 -4.44 -17.35
C ALA A 9 -16.49 -5.27 -18.00
N ILE A 10 -15.86 -4.72 -19.04
CA ILE A 10 -14.78 -5.38 -19.78
C ILE A 10 -13.64 -4.38 -19.94
N MET A 11 -12.43 -4.81 -19.58
CA MET A 11 -11.22 -4.01 -19.75
C MET A 11 -10.47 -4.45 -21.00
N LEU A 12 -10.01 -3.47 -21.79
CA LEU A 12 -9.23 -3.71 -23.00
C LEU A 12 -7.82 -3.14 -22.81
N GLU A 13 -6.81 -4.00 -22.88
CA GLU A 13 -5.40 -3.57 -22.88
C GLU A 13 -5.11 -2.84 -24.21
N HIS A 14 -4.51 -1.66 -24.10
CA HIS A 14 -4.26 -0.81 -25.26
C HIS A 14 -3.05 -1.32 -26.05
N ARG A 15 -3.11 -1.28 -27.39
CA ARG A 15 -2.06 -1.77 -28.31
C ARG A 15 -0.67 -1.11 -28.19
N TYR A 16 -0.51 -0.12 -27.32
CA TYR A 16 0.75 0.59 -27.07
C TYR A 16 1.45 0.08 -25.81
N TYR A 17 0.79 -0.78 -25.04
CA TYR A 17 1.23 -1.18 -23.71
C TYR A 17 1.10 -2.70 -23.52
N GLY A 18 1.93 -3.24 -22.64
CA GLY A 18 1.81 -4.61 -22.13
C GLY A 18 1.99 -5.68 -23.20
N ARG A 19 1.17 -6.74 -23.12
CA ARG A 19 1.27 -7.91 -24.03
C ARG A 19 0.59 -7.67 -25.37
N SER A 20 -0.18 -6.59 -25.48
CA SER A 20 -0.92 -6.20 -26.69
C SER A 20 -0.09 -5.37 -27.67
N VAL A 21 1.21 -5.14 -27.40
CA VAL A 21 2.10 -4.49 -28.36
C VAL A 21 2.26 -5.41 -29.59
N PRO A 22 1.89 -4.95 -30.80
CA PRO A 22 1.80 -5.81 -31.99
C PRO A 22 3.16 -6.32 -32.51
N THR A 23 4.26 -5.78 -31.99
CA THR A 23 5.63 -6.11 -32.39
C THR A 23 6.60 -5.82 -31.25
N PRO A 24 7.55 -6.73 -30.96
CA PRO A 24 8.61 -6.47 -30.00
C PRO A 24 9.67 -5.49 -30.55
N ASP A 25 9.73 -5.30 -31.87
CA ASP A 25 10.63 -4.35 -32.52
C ASP A 25 9.94 -2.99 -32.68
N LEU A 26 10.30 -2.03 -31.83
CA LEU A 26 9.79 -0.65 -31.83
C LEU A 26 10.56 0.29 -32.76
N SER A 27 11.21 -0.23 -33.80
CA SER A 27 11.80 0.58 -34.87
C SER A 27 10.77 1.52 -35.51
N THR A 28 11.22 2.66 -36.04
CA THR A 28 10.35 3.66 -36.68
C THR A 28 9.46 3.06 -37.79
N GLN A 29 9.94 2.02 -38.47
CA GLN A 29 9.18 1.27 -39.49
C GLN A 29 7.97 0.54 -38.92
N ASN A 30 8.06 0.07 -37.67
CA ASN A 30 7.01 -0.67 -36.97
C ASN A 30 6.10 0.22 -36.11
N LEU A 31 6.49 1.46 -35.83
CA LEU A 31 5.62 2.44 -35.16
C LEU A 31 4.36 2.77 -35.98
N LYS A 32 4.31 2.43 -37.28
CA LYS A 32 3.08 2.49 -38.10
C LYS A 32 1.94 1.60 -37.56
N TYR A 33 2.25 0.61 -36.73
CA TYR A 33 1.25 -0.23 -36.06
C TYR A 33 0.73 0.39 -34.75
N LEU A 34 1.29 1.53 -34.35
CA LEU A 34 0.94 2.25 -33.13
C LEU A 34 0.24 3.59 -33.49
N THR A 35 -0.92 3.53 -34.16
CA THR A 35 -1.74 4.72 -34.47
C THR A 35 -3.05 4.76 -33.69
N LEU A 36 -3.59 5.97 -33.53
CA LEU A 36 -4.85 6.20 -32.82
C LEU A 36 -6.02 5.53 -33.55
N GLU A 37 -6.03 5.59 -34.88
CA GLU A 37 -7.05 4.97 -35.72
C GLU A 37 -7.05 3.45 -35.54
N LEU A 38 -5.86 2.87 -35.43
CA LEU A 38 -5.64 1.46 -35.19
C LEU A 38 -6.09 1.05 -33.78
N ALA A 39 -5.82 1.86 -32.75
CA ALA A 39 -6.32 1.63 -31.40
C ALA A 39 -7.86 1.69 -31.32
N LEU A 40 -8.48 2.66 -32.00
CA LEU A 40 -9.94 2.74 -32.12
C LEU A 40 -10.51 1.57 -32.92
N LYS A 41 -9.80 1.10 -33.96
CA LYS A 41 -10.21 -0.06 -34.76
C LYS A 41 -10.15 -1.35 -33.94
N ASP A 42 -9.12 -1.52 -33.10
CA ASP A 42 -9.03 -2.67 -32.19
C ASP A 42 -10.20 -2.67 -31.21
N ALA A 43 -10.55 -1.52 -30.63
CA ALA A 43 -11.71 -1.40 -29.74
C ALA A 43 -13.02 -1.76 -30.46
N GLU A 44 -13.18 -1.36 -31.73
CA GLU A 44 -14.34 -1.74 -32.54
C GLU A 44 -14.38 -3.26 -32.75
N GLN A 45 -13.29 -3.85 -33.22
CA GLN A 45 -13.22 -5.30 -33.47
C GLN A 45 -13.41 -6.10 -32.19
N PHE A 46 -12.87 -5.61 -31.08
CA PHE A 46 -13.04 -6.20 -29.77
C PHE A 46 -14.51 -6.17 -29.34
N ILE A 47 -15.19 -5.02 -29.43
CA ILE A 47 -16.61 -4.92 -29.05
C ILE A 47 -17.49 -5.82 -29.93
N LEU A 48 -17.29 -5.80 -31.25
CA LEU A 48 -18.05 -6.66 -32.18
C LEU A 48 -17.77 -8.15 -31.92
N GLY A 49 -16.51 -8.52 -31.73
CA GLY A 49 -16.08 -9.88 -31.42
C GLY A 49 -16.63 -10.38 -30.09
N MET A 50 -16.58 -9.54 -29.04
CA MET A 50 -17.14 -9.86 -27.72
C MET A 50 -18.67 -9.93 -27.75
N THR A 51 -19.33 -9.07 -28.51
CA THR A 51 -20.79 -9.12 -28.69
C THR A 51 -21.22 -10.47 -29.24
N LYS A 52 -20.53 -10.95 -30.29
CA LYS A 52 -20.78 -12.26 -30.88
C LYS A 52 -20.38 -13.41 -29.96
N LYS A 53 -19.19 -13.32 -29.34
CA LYS A 53 -18.64 -14.37 -28.47
C LYS A 53 -19.50 -14.62 -27.24
N LEU A 54 -20.09 -13.57 -26.69
CA LEU A 54 -20.95 -13.65 -25.50
C LEU A 54 -22.44 -13.81 -25.85
N SER A 55 -22.81 -13.84 -27.13
CA SER A 55 -24.20 -13.90 -27.59
C SER A 55 -25.09 -12.83 -26.97
N ILE A 56 -24.59 -11.59 -26.98
CA ILE A 56 -25.24 -10.42 -26.39
C ILE A 56 -25.68 -9.40 -27.46
N GLU A 57 -26.08 -9.89 -28.64
CA GLU A 57 -26.60 -9.07 -29.73
C GLU A 57 -27.75 -8.17 -29.23
N GLY A 58 -27.66 -6.87 -29.50
CA GLY A 58 -28.60 -5.86 -28.99
C GLY A 58 -28.21 -5.21 -27.66
N SER A 59 -27.13 -5.65 -27.01
CA SER A 59 -26.62 -5.00 -25.80
C SER A 59 -26.05 -3.61 -26.07
N LYS A 60 -26.33 -2.69 -25.14
CA LYS A 60 -25.86 -1.31 -25.20
C LYS A 60 -24.46 -1.21 -24.60
N TRP A 61 -23.47 -0.79 -25.39
CA TRP A 61 -22.10 -0.57 -24.92
C TRP A 61 -21.88 0.87 -24.47
N VAL A 62 -21.23 1.06 -23.32
CA VAL A 62 -20.71 2.37 -22.89
C VAL A 62 -19.20 2.26 -22.81
N VAL A 63 -18.48 3.11 -23.53
CA VAL A 63 -17.01 3.13 -23.47
C VAL A 63 -16.55 4.07 -22.37
N TRP A 64 -15.56 3.63 -21.61
CA TRP A 64 -15.13 4.34 -20.41
C TRP A 64 -13.61 4.45 -20.41
N GLY A 65 -13.07 5.64 -20.15
CA GLY A 65 -11.63 5.83 -20.03
C GLY A 65 -11.20 6.96 -19.11
N LEU A 66 -9.93 6.91 -18.74
CA LEU A 66 -9.19 7.83 -17.90
C LEU A 66 -8.07 8.50 -18.67
N SER A 67 -7.86 9.80 -18.48
CA SER A 67 -6.74 10.54 -19.08
C SER A 67 -6.69 10.31 -20.60
N TYR A 68 -5.57 9.80 -21.12
CA TYR A 68 -5.43 9.39 -22.52
C TYR A 68 -6.50 8.38 -22.99
N SER A 69 -6.84 7.36 -22.19
CA SER A 69 -7.91 6.42 -22.56
C SER A 69 -9.30 7.05 -22.51
N GLY A 70 -9.50 8.10 -21.69
CA GLY A 70 -10.72 8.91 -21.68
C GLY A 70 -10.88 9.69 -22.97
N LYS A 71 -9.77 10.23 -23.49
CA LYS A 71 -9.72 10.85 -24.83
C LYS A 71 -10.11 9.84 -25.92
N LEU A 72 -9.60 8.61 -25.86
CA LEU A 72 -10.01 7.55 -26.78
C LEU A 72 -11.49 7.18 -26.66
N ALA A 73 -12.06 7.15 -25.45
CA ALA A 73 -13.47 6.86 -25.25
C ALA A 73 -14.38 7.91 -25.92
N VAL A 74 -14.02 9.19 -25.82
CA VAL A 74 -14.72 10.29 -26.52
C VAL A 74 -14.64 10.10 -28.03
N TRP A 75 -13.44 9.88 -28.55
CA TRP A 75 -13.22 9.68 -29.99
C TRP A 75 -13.85 8.39 -30.53
N PHE A 76 -13.90 7.34 -29.72
CA PHE A 76 -14.59 6.10 -30.07
C PHE A 76 -16.10 6.34 -30.18
N ARG A 77 -16.68 7.11 -29.26
CA ARG A 77 -18.10 7.49 -29.33
C ARG A 77 -18.42 8.35 -30.54
N GLU A 78 -17.54 9.29 -30.88
CA GLU A 78 -17.67 10.13 -32.08
C GLU A 78 -17.59 9.31 -33.36
N LYS A 79 -16.60 8.40 -33.46
CA LYS A 79 -16.34 7.61 -34.67
C LYS A 79 -17.29 6.42 -34.85
N TYR A 80 -17.74 5.81 -33.76
CA TYR A 80 -18.56 4.61 -33.76
C TYR A 80 -19.87 4.78 -32.97
N PRO A 81 -20.73 5.73 -33.36
CA PRO A 81 -21.93 6.08 -32.60
C PRO A 81 -23.01 4.98 -32.63
N ASN A 82 -22.90 4.01 -33.54
CA ASN A 82 -23.81 2.87 -33.65
C ASN A 82 -23.36 1.66 -32.80
N ILE A 83 -22.09 1.65 -32.35
CA ILE A 83 -21.54 0.54 -31.56
C ILE A 83 -21.71 0.80 -30.06
N THR A 84 -21.58 2.06 -29.64
CA THR A 84 -21.77 2.48 -28.25
C THR A 84 -23.00 3.33 -28.11
N VAL A 85 -23.62 3.38 -26.93
CA VAL A 85 -24.73 4.29 -26.61
C VAL A 85 -24.28 5.54 -25.86
N GLY A 86 -23.04 5.56 -25.37
CA GLY A 86 -22.45 6.71 -24.68
C GLY A 86 -20.99 6.47 -24.31
N ALA A 87 -20.35 7.53 -23.82
CA ALA A 87 -18.99 7.47 -23.29
C ALA A 87 -18.87 8.19 -21.95
N ILE A 88 -17.92 7.75 -21.13
CA ILE A 88 -17.53 8.46 -19.91
C ILE A 88 -16.02 8.67 -19.96
N ALA A 89 -15.58 9.90 -19.73
CA ALA A 89 -14.19 10.30 -19.84
C ALA A 89 -13.79 11.19 -18.67
N SER A 90 -12.86 10.71 -17.86
CA SER A 90 -12.30 11.47 -16.72
C SER A 90 -10.94 12.02 -17.07
N SER A 91 -10.72 13.29 -16.71
CA SER A 91 -9.46 14.03 -16.88
C SER A 91 -8.91 13.94 -18.30
N ALA A 92 -9.80 13.88 -19.30
CA ALA A 92 -9.46 13.59 -20.67
C ALA A 92 -9.01 14.87 -21.41
N PRO A 93 -7.75 14.96 -21.90
CA PRO A 93 -7.27 16.10 -22.66
C PRO A 93 -7.73 16.02 -24.14
N VAL A 94 -9.04 16.15 -24.38
CA VAL A 94 -9.68 15.97 -25.70
C VAL A 94 -9.19 16.98 -26.73
N GLY A 95 -8.87 18.20 -26.30
CA GLY A 95 -8.57 19.36 -27.16
C GLY A 95 -7.39 19.24 -28.11
N SER A 96 -6.49 18.25 -27.95
CA SER A 96 -5.32 17.95 -28.79
C SER A 96 -4.52 19.18 -29.26
N THR A 97 -3.43 19.48 -28.58
CA THR A 97 -2.55 20.62 -28.90
C THR A 97 -1.09 20.19 -28.79
N ASN A 98 -0.22 20.76 -29.62
CA ASN A 98 1.25 20.69 -29.44
C ASN A 98 1.78 21.82 -28.54
N ASN A 99 0.93 22.79 -28.21
CA ASN A 99 1.20 23.84 -27.24
C ASN A 99 0.38 23.59 -25.96
N CYS A 100 1.04 23.05 -24.94
CA CYS A 100 0.44 22.73 -23.65
C CYS A 100 0.63 23.85 -22.61
N THR A 101 0.84 25.11 -23.01
CA THR A 101 1.02 26.22 -22.04
C THR A 101 -0.14 26.36 -21.05
N GLY A 102 -1.36 25.99 -21.48
CA GLY A 102 -2.52 25.93 -20.59
C GLY A 102 -2.34 24.99 -19.40
N TYR A 103 -1.63 23.87 -19.57
CA TYR A 103 -1.31 22.93 -18.48
C TYR A 103 -0.45 23.60 -17.42
N LEU A 104 0.63 24.28 -17.84
CA LEU A 104 1.56 24.95 -16.94
C LEU A 104 0.91 26.16 -16.24
N ARG A 105 0.00 26.86 -16.94
CA ARG A 105 -0.81 27.94 -16.34
C ARG A 105 -1.70 27.41 -15.23
N VAL A 106 -2.46 26.34 -15.48
CA VAL A 106 -3.33 25.75 -14.44
C VAL A 106 -2.49 25.17 -13.31
N ALA A 107 -1.36 24.55 -13.58
CA ALA A 107 -0.43 24.10 -12.55
C ALA A 107 0.03 25.26 -11.65
N ALA A 108 0.36 26.41 -12.23
CA ALA A 108 0.73 27.62 -11.47
C ALA A 108 -0.44 28.18 -10.64
N GLU A 109 -1.66 28.20 -11.20
CA GLU A 109 -2.88 28.61 -10.49
C GLU A 109 -3.14 27.73 -9.27
N VAL A 110 -3.00 26.41 -9.43
CA VAL A 110 -3.21 25.41 -8.38
C VAL A 110 -2.14 25.47 -7.30
N LEU A 111 -0.89 25.72 -7.66
CA LEU A 111 0.20 25.93 -6.70
C LEU A 111 0.04 27.26 -5.92
N GLY A 112 -0.79 28.17 -6.41
CA GLY A 112 -0.92 29.47 -5.82
C GLY A 112 0.29 30.36 -6.12
N LYS A 113 0.11 31.63 -5.82
CA LYS A 113 0.93 32.69 -6.37
C LYS A 113 2.34 32.74 -5.79
N GLU A 114 2.44 32.63 -4.47
CA GLU A 114 3.70 32.64 -3.73
C GLU A 114 4.62 31.49 -4.18
N CYS A 115 4.07 30.28 -4.24
CA CYS A 115 4.79 29.09 -4.69
C CYS A 115 5.30 29.25 -6.12
N SER A 116 4.43 29.74 -7.01
CA SER A 116 4.78 30.02 -8.39
C SER A 116 5.89 31.06 -8.51
N ASP A 117 5.85 32.12 -7.69
CA ASP A 117 6.90 33.15 -7.69
C ASP A 117 8.24 32.58 -7.22
N ASN A 118 8.25 31.64 -6.27
CA ASN A 118 9.48 31.01 -5.78
C ASN A 118 10.05 29.98 -6.75
N ILE A 119 9.21 29.23 -7.47
CA ILE A 119 9.67 28.36 -8.57
C ILE A 119 10.27 29.22 -9.69
N ARG A 120 9.68 30.38 -9.99
CA ARG A 120 10.22 31.32 -10.98
C ARG A 120 11.60 31.84 -10.56
N LYS A 121 11.76 32.25 -9.30
CA LYS A 121 13.07 32.69 -8.76
C LYS A 121 14.13 31.60 -8.84
N ALA A 122 13.78 30.36 -8.51
CA ALA A 122 14.69 29.23 -8.59
C ALA A 122 15.16 28.97 -10.04
N ASN A 123 14.26 29.14 -11.03
CA ASN A 123 14.63 29.05 -12.43
C ASN A 123 15.57 30.18 -12.88
N TYR A 124 15.35 31.42 -12.42
CA TYR A 124 16.29 32.52 -12.69
C TYR A 124 17.66 32.32 -12.01
N GLU A 125 17.68 31.83 -10.77
CA GLU A 125 18.94 31.50 -10.09
C GLU A 125 19.69 30.40 -10.85
N MET A 126 18.99 29.38 -11.35
CA MET A 126 19.59 28.36 -12.20
C MET A 126 20.18 28.95 -13.48
N GLU A 127 19.46 29.84 -14.18
CA GLU A 127 19.95 30.53 -15.38
C GLU A 127 21.18 31.39 -15.10
N ASP A 128 21.23 32.07 -13.95
CA ASP A 128 22.39 32.86 -13.53
C ASP A 128 23.60 31.98 -13.19
N LEU A 129 23.37 30.84 -12.53
CA LEU A 129 24.43 29.87 -12.23
C LEU A 129 25.04 29.25 -13.48
N LEU A 130 24.27 29.08 -14.56
CA LEU A 130 24.77 28.55 -15.83
C LEU A 130 25.74 29.51 -16.57
N LYS A 131 25.79 30.79 -16.20
CA LYS A 131 26.64 31.80 -16.87
C LYS A 131 28.13 31.70 -16.51
N THR A 132 28.48 31.01 -15.42
CA THR A 132 29.86 30.96 -14.91
C THR A 132 30.30 29.52 -14.57
N PRO A 133 31.59 29.16 -14.75
CA PRO A 133 32.10 27.84 -14.38
C PRO A 133 31.88 27.49 -12.91
N GLU A 134 32.06 28.45 -12.01
CA GLU A 134 31.82 28.29 -10.56
C GLU A 134 30.34 28.10 -10.26
N GLY A 135 29.46 28.81 -10.98
CA GLY A 135 28.02 28.62 -10.90
C GLY A 135 27.58 27.23 -11.36
N VAL A 136 28.17 26.69 -12.43
CA VAL A 136 27.91 25.31 -12.90
C VAL A 136 28.36 24.28 -11.86
N ILE A 137 29.50 24.48 -11.18
CA ILE A 137 29.94 23.61 -10.07
C ILE A 137 28.93 23.65 -8.92
N LYS A 138 28.46 24.85 -8.54
CA LYS A 138 27.44 25.01 -7.51
C LYS A 138 26.14 24.32 -7.91
N LEU A 139 25.69 24.48 -9.16
CA LEU A 139 24.48 23.86 -9.69
C LEU A 139 24.58 22.33 -9.69
N ARG A 140 25.71 21.76 -10.11
CA ARG A 140 25.96 20.31 -10.07
C ARG A 140 25.88 19.76 -8.65
N LYS A 141 26.46 20.45 -7.67
CA LYS A 141 26.39 20.04 -6.26
C LYS A 141 24.97 20.15 -5.69
N THR A 142 24.25 21.22 -6.01
CA THR A 142 22.88 21.47 -5.52
C THR A 142 21.88 20.47 -6.09
N LEU A 143 21.99 20.14 -7.37
CA LEU A 143 21.07 19.24 -8.07
C LEU A 143 21.60 17.80 -8.19
N ASN A 144 22.76 17.52 -7.59
CA ASN A 144 23.46 16.24 -7.64
C ASN A 144 23.65 15.71 -9.08
N LEU A 145 24.13 16.57 -9.97
CA LEU A 145 24.38 16.24 -11.38
C LEU A 145 25.78 15.64 -11.57
N CYS A 146 25.92 14.72 -12.52
CA CYS A 146 27.19 14.10 -12.88
C CYS A 146 28.23 15.14 -13.33
N ASP A 147 29.51 14.79 -13.19
CA ASP A 147 30.63 15.63 -13.64
C ASP A 147 30.59 15.95 -15.14
N SER A 148 29.88 15.14 -15.93
CA SER A 148 29.66 15.33 -17.36
C SER A 148 28.75 16.51 -17.72
N PHE A 149 28.00 17.09 -16.78
CA PHE A 149 27.19 18.29 -17.03
C PHE A 149 28.06 19.54 -16.96
N ASP A 150 28.39 20.14 -18.11
CA ASP A 150 29.32 21.27 -18.21
C ASP A 150 28.63 22.64 -18.27
N GLY A 151 27.29 22.67 -18.31
CA GLY A 151 26.47 23.88 -18.38
C GLY A 151 26.59 24.66 -19.70
N LYS A 152 27.22 24.10 -20.73
CA LYS A 152 27.42 24.75 -22.04
C LYS A 152 26.54 24.16 -23.13
N ASN A 153 26.27 22.85 -23.06
CA ASN A 153 25.38 22.21 -24.01
C ASN A 153 23.92 22.63 -23.75
N ILE A 154 23.34 23.34 -24.73
CA ILE A 154 21.97 23.84 -24.62
C ILE A 154 20.95 22.70 -24.48
N ASP A 155 21.18 21.53 -25.10
CA ASP A 155 20.25 20.41 -25.00
C ASP A 155 20.29 19.76 -23.61
N ASP A 156 21.47 19.71 -22.97
CA ASP A 156 21.61 19.22 -21.59
C ASP A 156 20.94 20.19 -20.60
N ILE A 157 21.07 21.50 -20.83
CA ILE A 157 20.38 22.53 -20.03
C ILE A 157 18.86 22.41 -20.17
N ARG A 158 18.36 22.23 -21.40
CA ARG A 158 16.93 22.04 -21.65
C ARG A 158 16.42 20.73 -21.06
N TYR A 159 17.21 19.66 -21.10
CA TYR A 159 16.88 18.39 -20.48
C TYR A 159 16.82 18.50 -18.94
N LEU A 160 17.76 19.22 -18.33
CA LEU A 160 17.72 19.53 -16.90
C LEU A 160 16.47 20.33 -16.53
N ALA A 161 16.14 21.37 -17.31
CA ALA A 161 14.91 22.14 -17.13
C ALA A 161 13.67 21.25 -17.27
N LEU A 162 13.65 20.33 -18.25
CA LEU A 162 12.58 19.36 -18.43
C LEU A 162 12.42 18.43 -17.23
N LEU A 163 13.50 17.89 -16.68
CA LEU A 163 13.44 17.02 -15.49
C LEU A 163 12.85 17.76 -14.29
N LEU A 164 13.26 19.00 -14.05
CA LEU A 164 12.72 19.83 -12.98
C LEU A 164 11.23 20.15 -13.21
N ALA A 165 10.86 20.51 -14.45
CA ALA A 165 9.49 20.78 -14.83
C ALA A 165 8.59 19.53 -14.77
N MET A 166 9.10 18.35 -15.12
CA MET A 166 8.37 17.08 -15.01
C MET A 166 8.22 16.62 -13.57
N ASN A 167 9.18 16.90 -12.70
CA ASN A 167 9.06 16.60 -11.27
C ASN A 167 7.95 17.44 -10.61
N VAL A 168 7.87 18.73 -10.94
CA VAL A 168 6.80 19.60 -10.47
C VAL A 168 5.48 19.28 -11.19
N GLY A 169 5.52 19.17 -12.51
CA GLY A 169 4.39 18.87 -13.41
C GLY A 169 3.72 17.52 -13.14
N GLY A 170 4.48 16.47 -12.87
CA GLY A 170 3.96 15.17 -12.47
C GLY A 170 3.39 15.18 -11.04
N SER A 171 3.96 15.99 -10.16
CA SER A 171 3.49 16.13 -8.78
C SER A 171 2.17 16.90 -8.69
N VAL A 172 1.95 17.92 -9.52
CA VAL A 172 0.69 18.70 -9.52
C VAL A 172 -0.53 17.92 -10.04
N GLN A 173 -0.33 16.75 -10.64
CA GLN A 173 -1.44 15.85 -11.00
C GLN A 173 -2.08 15.19 -9.77
N TYR A 174 -1.47 15.32 -8.60
CA TYR A 174 -1.95 14.77 -7.34
C TYR A 174 -2.01 15.87 -6.28
N LYS A 175 -3.11 15.99 -5.55
CA LYS A 175 -3.25 16.95 -4.45
C LYS A 175 -2.17 16.84 -3.36
N ALA A 176 -1.68 15.63 -3.03
CA ALA A 176 -0.53 15.48 -2.13
C ALA A 176 0.79 16.02 -2.72
N GLY A 177 0.94 16.05 -4.04
CA GLY A 177 2.08 16.67 -4.71
C GLY A 177 1.97 18.20 -4.72
N ILE A 178 0.77 18.72 -4.95
CA ILE A 178 0.44 20.15 -4.82
C ILE A 178 0.80 20.66 -3.42
N ASP A 179 0.28 20.02 -2.37
CA ASP A 179 0.52 20.41 -0.97
C ASP A 179 2.02 20.37 -0.62
N ARG A 180 2.74 19.37 -1.13
CA ARG A 180 4.19 19.22 -0.92
C ARG A 180 4.98 20.34 -1.57
N ILE A 181 4.66 20.69 -2.82
CA ILE A 181 5.35 21.76 -3.55
C ILE A 181 5.07 23.09 -2.87
N ILE A 182 3.82 23.41 -2.55
CA ILE A 182 3.43 24.64 -1.83
C ILE A 182 4.18 24.76 -0.50
N LYS A 183 4.19 23.70 0.31
CA LYS A 183 4.90 23.67 1.59
C LYS A 183 6.41 23.89 1.45
N THR A 184 7.01 23.35 0.38
CA THR A 184 8.46 23.47 0.14
C THR A 184 8.82 24.84 -0.41
N MET A 185 7.96 25.41 -1.25
CA MET A 185 8.25 26.65 -1.96
C MET A 185 7.82 27.90 -1.18
N ASN A 186 6.82 27.86 -0.28
CA ASN A 186 6.30 29.03 0.45
C ASN A 186 7.06 29.38 1.75
N ASP A 187 8.33 28.99 1.88
CA ASP A 187 9.21 29.52 2.93
C ASP A 187 9.55 31.00 2.59
N PRO A 188 9.46 31.97 3.53
CA PRO A 188 8.97 33.31 3.23
C PRO A 188 10.07 34.26 2.71
N SER A 189 10.04 34.55 1.41
CA SER A 189 10.53 35.84 0.87
C SER A 189 10.06 36.10 -0.58
N GLY A 190 8.94 36.82 -0.74
CA GLY A 190 8.72 37.75 -1.87
C GLY A 190 7.60 37.43 -2.87
N GLY A 191 6.86 38.47 -3.28
CA GLY A 191 5.62 38.45 -4.08
C GLY A 191 5.70 38.59 -5.63
N THR A 192 4.70 39.29 -6.18
CA THR A 192 3.80 39.06 -7.37
C THR A 192 4.22 39.58 -8.78
N PRO A 193 3.58 39.23 -9.94
CA PRO A 193 2.77 38.06 -10.39
C PRO A 193 3.10 37.45 -11.81
N LEU A 194 2.66 36.19 -12.02
CA LEU A 194 2.30 35.42 -13.26
C LEU A 194 2.92 35.73 -14.66
N GLU A 195 4.04 35.07 -14.94
CA GLU A 195 4.30 34.27 -16.15
C GLU A 195 4.62 32.82 -15.72
N SER A 196 4.52 31.82 -16.61
CA SER A 196 4.75 30.39 -16.29
C SER A 196 5.97 30.21 -15.37
N PRO A 197 5.81 29.65 -14.16
CA PRO A 197 6.91 29.60 -13.19
C PRO A 197 8.00 28.62 -13.61
N PHE A 198 7.73 27.78 -14.61
CA PHE A 198 8.60 26.72 -15.13
C PHE A 198 9.71 27.21 -16.08
N GLY A 199 9.89 28.53 -16.22
CA GLY A 199 10.89 29.14 -17.10
C GLY A 199 10.55 29.04 -18.59
N HIS A 200 11.45 29.53 -19.46
CA HIS A 200 11.31 29.55 -20.92
C HIS A 200 12.25 28.56 -21.64
N ASN A 201 12.98 27.75 -20.86
CA ASN A 201 13.99 26.82 -21.37
C ASN A 201 13.42 25.55 -22.01
N ILE A 202 12.09 25.38 -22.06
CA ILE A 202 11.45 24.22 -22.70
C ILE A 202 10.47 24.71 -23.78
N PRO A 203 10.97 25.26 -24.89
CA PRO A 203 10.11 25.71 -25.98
C PRO A 203 9.53 24.51 -26.75
N VAL A 204 8.48 24.71 -27.57
CA VAL A 204 7.86 23.62 -28.35
C VAL A 204 8.90 22.96 -29.28
N GLU A 205 9.85 23.74 -29.77
CA GLU A 205 10.98 23.32 -30.59
C GLU A 205 11.85 22.26 -29.92
N PHE A 206 11.96 22.26 -28.58
CA PHE A 206 12.71 21.23 -27.87
C PHE A 206 12.10 19.84 -28.10
N TYR A 207 10.77 19.72 -27.97
CA TYR A 207 10.08 18.45 -28.18
C TYR A 207 10.06 18.03 -29.65
N THR A 208 9.88 18.97 -30.57
CA THR A 208 9.88 18.64 -32.01
C THR A 208 11.28 18.23 -32.49
N ASN A 209 12.34 18.84 -31.96
CA ASN A 209 13.73 18.44 -32.21
C ASN A 209 14.02 17.06 -31.61
N GLN A 210 13.57 16.79 -30.39
CA GLN A 210 13.70 15.47 -29.77
C GLN A 210 13.01 14.39 -30.62
N CYS A 211 11.78 14.64 -31.10
CA CYS A 211 11.10 13.72 -32.01
C CYS A 211 11.88 13.50 -33.31
N THR A 212 12.49 14.56 -33.86
CA THR A 212 13.33 14.48 -35.07
C THR A 212 14.58 13.62 -34.82
N GLN A 213 15.25 13.82 -33.68
CA GLN A 213 16.45 13.08 -33.31
C GLN A 213 16.17 11.59 -33.05
N VAL A 214 15.08 11.28 -32.38
CA VAL A 214 14.73 9.90 -32.01
C VAL A 214 14.15 9.12 -33.19
N PHE A 215 13.25 9.73 -33.95
CA PHE A 215 12.50 9.02 -34.99
C PHE A 215 13.01 9.28 -36.41
N GLY A 216 13.89 10.26 -36.59
CA GLY A 216 14.52 10.60 -37.86
C GLY A 216 14.01 11.92 -38.48
N PRO A 217 14.71 12.41 -39.53
CA PRO A 217 14.49 13.75 -40.10
C PRO A 217 13.10 13.97 -40.71
N GLN A 218 12.33 12.91 -40.93
CA GLN A 218 10.95 12.98 -41.44
C GLN A 218 9.93 13.45 -40.38
N ILE A 219 10.24 13.34 -39.09
CA ILE A 219 9.38 13.78 -38.00
C ILE A 219 9.74 15.21 -37.61
N THR A 220 9.29 16.17 -38.40
CA THR A 220 9.54 17.61 -38.18
C THR A 220 8.43 18.28 -37.39
N ALA A 221 8.67 19.51 -36.91
CA ALA A 221 7.64 20.37 -36.33
C ALA A 221 6.39 20.52 -37.24
N GLN A 222 6.61 20.61 -38.55
CA GLN A 222 5.53 20.71 -39.55
C GLN A 222 4.75 19.38 -39.66
N THR A 223 5.44 18.24 -39.63
CA THR A 223 4.79 16.92 -39.64
C THR A 223 3.96 16.71 -38.36
N ILE A 224 4.47 17.12 -37.21
CA ILE A 224 3.77 17.06 -35.92
C ILE A 224 2.55 17.98 -35.94
N GLN A 225 2.68 19.22 -36.41
CA GLN A 225 1.55 20.15 -36.55
C GLN A 225 0.46 19.58 -37.48
N LYS A 226 0.85 19.04 -38.64
CA LYS A 226 -0.11 18.37 -39.55
C LYS A 226 -0.83 17.19 -38.89
N ALA A 227 -0.16 16.44 -38.01
CA ALA A 227 -0.79 15.35 -37.27
C ALA A 227 -1.78 15.87 -36.21
N VAL A 228 -1.45 16.97 -35.53
CA VAL A 228 -2.37 17.68 -34.62
C VAL A 228 -3.57 18.21 -35.38
N ASP A 229 -3.36 18.92 -36.49
CA ASP A 229 -4.42 19.48 -37.32
C ASP A 229 -5.35 18.38 -37.86
N ARG A 230 -4.78 17.26 -38.31
CA ARG A 230 -5.57 16.08 -38.71
C ARG A 230 -6.41 15.55 -37.56
N THR A 231 -5.83 15.44 -36.36
CA THR A 231 -6.54 14.96 -35.17
C THR A 231 -7.69 15.90 -34.79
N VAL A 232 -7.44 17.22 -34.79
CA VAL A 232 -8.45 18.25 -34.49
C VAL A 232 -9.54 18.26 -35.55
N ALA A 233 -9.20 18.16 -36.83
CA ALA A 233 -10.16 18.08 -37.92
C ALA A 233 -11.00 16.79 -37.87
N THR A 234 -10.42 15.68 -37.42
CA THR A 234 -11.09 14.38 -37.35
C THR A 234 -12.02 14.28 -36.14
N TYR A 235 -11.63 14.85 -35.00
CA TYR A 235 -12.32 14.65 -33.71
C TYR A 235 -12.79 15.96 -33.04
N GLY A 236 -12.89 17.06 -33.81
CA GLY A 236 -13.46 18.34 -33.37
C GLY A 236 -12.73 19.10 -32.24
N GLY A 237 -11.55 18.65 -31.79
CA GLY A 237 -10.74 19.35 -30.79
C GLY A 237 -11.49 19.57 -29.47
N LYS A 238 -11.63 20.82 -29.02
CA LYS A 238 -12.39 21.19 -27.80
C LYS A 238 -13.90 21.29 -28.01
N ARG A 239 -14.39 21.15 -29.23
CA ARG A 239 -15.82 21.13 -29.59
C ARG A 239 -16.14 19.90 -30.45
N PRO A 240 -15.87 18.67 -29.95
CA PRO A 240 -16.21 17.43 -30.65
C PRO A 240 -17.72 17.32 -30.87
N ASN A 241 -18.12 16.69 -31.97
CA ASN A 241 -19.55 16.49 -32.27
C ASN A 241 -20.07 15.20 -31.62
N ILE A 242 -20.22 15.23 -30.30
CA ILE A 242 -20.52 14.06 -29.47
C ILE A 242 -21.88 14.15 -28.79
N THR A 243 -22.48 12.98 -28.57
CA THR A 243 -23.75 12.82 -27.83
C THR A 243 -23.64 11.71 -26.80
N ASN A 244 -24.36 11.85 -25.69
CA ASN A 244 -24.35 10.91 -24.56
C ASN A 244 -22.95 10.72 -23.96
N VAL A 245 -22.24 11.82 -23.72
CA VAL A 245 -20.89 11.79 -23.13
C VAL A 245 -20.87 12.49 -21.79
N VAL A 246 -20.30 11.83 -20.78
CA VAL A 246 -20.00 12.43 -19.47
C VAL A 246 -18.51 12.71 -19.37
N LEU A 247 -18.16 13.97 -19.12
CA LEU A 247 -16.80 14.46 -18.99
C LEU A 247 -16.59 14.99 -17.58
N THR A 248 -15.60 14.45 -16.88
CA THR A 248 -15.27 14.88 -15.52
C THR A 248 -13.84 15.41 -15.48
N ASN A 249 -13.60 16.48 -14.74
CA ASN A 249 -12.27 17.00 -14.49
C ASN A 249 -12.14 17.43 -13.03
N GLY A 250 -11.00 17.20 -12.41
CA GLY A 250 -10.72 17.75 -11.09
C GLY A 250 -10.48 19.27 -11.13
N SER A 251 -10.91 20.02 -10.12
CA SER A 251 -10.60 21.45 -10.03
C SER A 251 -9.10 21.72 -9.85
N LEU A 252 -8.33 20.75 -9.35
CA LEU A 252 -6.88 20.80 -9.19
C LEU A 252 -6.11 20.15 -10.35
N ASP A 253 -6.79 19.53 -11.32
CA ASP A 253 -6.15 18.82 -12.42
C ASP A 253 -5.64 19.79 -13.52
N PRO A 254 -4.33 19.88 -13.78
CA PRO A 254 -3.80 20.75 -14.82
C PRO A 254 -4.20 20.33 -16.24
N TRP A 255 -4.53 19.05 -16.46
CA TRP A 255 -5.03 18.57 -17.74
C TRP A 255 -6.43 19.11 -18.09
N LYS A 256 -7.16 19.68 -17.11
CA LYS A 256 -8.45 20.37 -17.35
C LYS A 256 -8.31 21.51 -18.37
N ALA A 257 -7.11 22.10 -18.49
CA ALA A 257 -6.81 23.12 -19.49
C ALA A 257 -6.98 22.63 -20.93
N SER A 258 -6.81 21.33 -21.16
CA SER A 258 -6.97 20.66 -22.46
C SER A 258 -8.26 19.82 -22.53
N GLY A 259 -9.06 19.82 -21.46
CA GLY A 259 -10.37 19.18 -21.36
C GLY A 259 -11.53 20.08 -21.80
N ILE A 260 -12.74 19.55 -21.63
CA ILE A 260 -14.02 20.22 -21.90
C ILE A 260 -14.72 20.39 -20.54
N LEU A 261 -15.01 21.63 -20.16
CA LEU A 261 -15.49 21.99 -18.83
C LEU A 261 -16.94 22.49 -18.81
N GLU A 262 -17.56 22.61 -19.99
CA GLU A 262 -18.92 23.08 -20.17
C GLU A 262 -19.71 22.10 -21.06
N ASP A 263 -21.01 21.98 -20.80
CA ASP A 263 -21.92 21.15 -21.58
C ASP A 263 -21.95 21.64 -23.04
N LEU A 264 -21.54 20.78 -23.98
CA LEU A 264 -21.54 21.12 -25.41
C LEU A 264 -22.92 21.08 -26.05
N ASN A 265 -23.83 20.28 -25.48
CA ASN A 265 -25.22 20.11 -25.92
C ASN A 265 -26.03 19.40 -24.82
N ASN A 266 -27.36 19.27 -24.99
CA ASN A 266 -28.26 18.67 -24.00
C ASN A 266 -27.91 17.22 -23.60
N SER A 267 -27.13 16.51 -24.42
CA SER A 267 -26.73 15.11 -24.20
C SER A 267 -25.28 14.94 -23.74
N THR A 268 -24.55 16.05 -23.57
CA THR A 268 -23.17 16.04 -23.04
C THR A 268 -23.19 16.68 -21.66
N LYS A 269 -22.65 15.97 -20.67
CA LYS A 269 -22.58 16.46 -19.29
C LYS A 269 -21.15 16.62 -18.83
N THR A 270 -20.84 17.79 -18.32
CA THR A 270 -19.55 18.12 -17.75
C THR A 270 -19.67 18.28 -16.24
N ALA A 271 -18.65 17.85 -15.50
CA ALA A 271 -18.54 18.14 -14.08
C ALA A 271 -17.10 18.47 -13.72
N VAL A 272 -16.91 19.64 -13.10
CA VAL A 272 -15.66 19.98 -12.43
C VAL A 272 -15.81 19.60 -10.96
N ILE A 273 -14.96 18.70 -10.50
CA ILE A 273 -15.04 18.14 -9.15
C ILE A 273 -14.13 18.96 -8.25
N GLU A 274 -14.76 19.72 -7.36
CA GLU A 274 -14.06 20.61 -6.46
C GLU A 274 -13.11 19.85 -5.54
N GLY A 275 -11.86 20.30 -5.47
CA GLY A 275 -10.78 19.66 -4.73
C GLY A 275 -10.25 18.35 -5.33
N GLY A 276 -10.76 17.90 -6.48
CA GLY A 276 -10.28 16.70 -7.19
C GLY A 276 -9.02 16.98 -8.03
N ALA A 277 -8.08 16.04 -8.02
CA ALA A 277 -6.88 16.00 -8.87
C ALA A 277 -7.04 15.05 -10.07
N HIS A 278 -5.96 14.74 -10.79
CA HIS A 278 -6.03 13.99 -12.04
C HIS A 278 -6.61 12.57 -11.85
N CYS A 279 -7.73 12.28 -12.53
CA CYS A 279 -8.50 11.04 -12.44
C CYS A 279 -9.07 10.70 -11.04
N ASP A 280 -9.15 11.67 -10.12
CA ASP A 280 -9.56 11.42 -8.74
C ASP A 280 -11.00 10.89 -8.62
N ASP A 281 -11.86 11.27 -9.56
CA ASP A 281 -13.29 10.96 -9.62
C ASP A 281 -13.61 9.49 -9.95
N PHE A 282 -12.59 8.73 -10.30
CA PHE A 282 -12.70 7.33 -10.66
C PHE A 282 -12.29 6.37 -9.56
N TRP A 283 -11.65 6.87 -8.51
CA TRP A 283 -11.43 6.09 -7.32
C TRP A 283 -12.80 5.89 -6.65
N GLY A 284 -13.16 4.63 -6.34
CA GLY A 284 -14.46 4.32 -5.78
C GLY A 284 -14.75 5.17 -4.54
N THR A 285 -15.96 5.74 -4.45
CA THR A 285 -16.39 6.59 -3.33
C THR A 285 -16.05 5.88 -2.03
N LYS A 286 -15.11 6.44 -1.28
CA LYS A 286 -14.80 5.93 0.05
C LYS A 286 -15.95 6.43 0.96
N PRO A 287 -16.23 5.78 2.09
CA PRO A 287 -17.06 6.35 3.16
C PRO A 287 -16.53 7.69 3.71
N THR A 288 -15.49 8.24 3.11
CA THR A 288 -14.63 9.34 3.53
C THR A 288 -14.30 10.22 2.32
N ASP A 289 -15.26 10.56 1.46
CA ASP A 289 -15.03 11.58 0.42
C ASP A 289 -14.73 12.99 1.02
N ASN A 290 -14.58 13.07 2.34
CA ASN A 290 -13.63 13.97 3.00
C ASN A 290 -12.41 13.17 3.55
N GLN A 291 -11.21 13.40 2.98
CA GLN A 291 -9.84 13.07 3.43
C GLN A 291 -8.99 12.11 2.56
N ILE A 292 -8.14 12.72 1.71
CA ILE A 292 -6.67 12.53 1.51
C ILE A 292 -6.11 11.10 1.24
N PHE A 293 -5.49 10.96 0.05
CA PHE A 293 -4.37 10.10 -0.45
C PHE A 293 -3.91 8.83 0.28
N CYS A 294 -3.58 7.80 -0.51
CA CYS A 294 -2.22 7.18 -0.60
C CYS A 294 -2.16 6.06 -1.65
N GLU A 295 -1.33 6.23 -2.68
CA GLU A 295 -0.44 5.15 -3.17
C GLU A 295 0.82 5.12 -2.27
N PRO A 296 1.49 3.97 -2.10
CA PRO A 296 2.62 3.85 -1.21
C PRO A 296 3.87 4.45 -1.84
N LYS A 297 4.13 5.73 -1.51
CA LYS A 297 5.49 6.16 -1.21
C LYS A 297 6.11 5.13 -0.26
N LEU A 298 7.39 4.81 -0.43
CA LEU A 298 8.20 4.19 0.63
C LEU A 298 8.17 5.11 1.86
N GLY A 299 7.11 4.95 2.64
CA GLY A 299 6.94 5.45 3.97
C GLY A 299 6.70 4.19 4.76
N PHE A 300 7.68 3.79 5.56
CA PHE A 300 7.47 2.88 6.66
C PHE A 300 6.47 3.58 7.60
N LYS A 301 5.17 3.48 7.31
CA LYS A 301 4.14 3.65 8.32
C LYS A 301 4.15 2.36 9.13
N THR A 302 5.21 2.23 9.91
CA THR A 302 5.36 1.17 10.88
C THR A 302 5.32 1.80 12.25
N PHE A 303 4.33 1.38 13.02
CA PHE A 303 4.34 1.62 14.46
C PHE A 303 5.03 0.41 15.07
N MET A 304 6.24 0.58 15.62
CA MET A 304 7.10 -0.53 16.07
C MET A 304 7.38 -1.60 15.00
N GLY A 305 7.75 -1.24 13.77
CA GLY A 305 7.99 -2.23 12.72
C GLY A 305 6.78 -2.99 12.20
N ARG A 306 5.57 -2.62 12.66
CA ARG A 306 4.33 -3.30 12.30
C ARG A 306 3.53 -2.45 11.34
N PRO A 307 2.98 -3.01 10.25
CA PRO A 307 2.16 -2.25 9.31
C PRO A 307 1.06 -1.49 10.07
N THR A 308 0.92 -0.18 9.87
CA THR A 308 -0.25 0.58 10.37
C THR A 308 -1.49 0.37 9.49
N ASP A 309 -1.41 -0.56 8.54
CA ASP A 309 -2.52 -0.90 7.68
C ASP A 309 -3.48 -1.87 8.39
N ARG A 310 -4.63 -2.08 7.77
CA ARG A 310 -5.68 -2.96 8.30
C ARG A 310 -5.34 -4.44 8.19
N TYR A 311 -4.17 -4.84 7.69
CA TYR A 311 -3.91 -6.23 7.27
C TYR A 311 -3.15 -7.07 8.33
N GLY A 312 -2.96 -6.55 9.55
CA GLY A 312 -2.22 -7.28 10.60
C GLY A 312 -0.77 -7.57 10.18
N PHE A 313 -0.22 -8.72 10.58
CA PHE A 313 1.15 -9.13 10.22
C PHE A 313 1.25 -9.86 8.87
N ILE A 314 0.13 -10.22 8.23
CA ILE A 314 0.14 -10.94 6.95
C ILE A 314 -0.60 -10.11 5.92
N ARG A 315 0.16 -9.56 4.98
CA ARG A 315 -0.45 -8.87 3.85
C ARG A 315 -1.10 -9.87 2.90
N PRO A 316 -2.27 -9.53 2.33
CA PRO A 316 -2.83 -10.34 1.25
C PRO A 316 -1.87 -10.36 0.06
N PRO A 317 -1.87 -11.42 -0.76
CA PRO A 317 -1.08 -11.45 -1.98
C PRO A 317 -1.42 -10.26 -2.86
N VAL A 318 -0.43 -9.78 -3.62
CA VAL A 318 -0.63 -8.66 -4.56
C VAL A 318 -1.53 -9.16 -5.69
N VAL A 319 -2.79 -8.74 -5.62
CA VAL A 319 -3.82 -9.03 -6.61
C VAL A 319 -3.58 -8.12 -7.83
N SER A 320 -3.48 -8.69 -9.04
CA SER A 320 -3.22 -7.90 -10.25
C SER A 320 -4.42 -7.00 -10.58
N ASN A 321 -4.24 -5.98 -11.43
CA ASN A 321 -5.34 -5.09 -11.79
C ASN A 321 -6.49 -5.79 -12.54
N ASP A 322 -6.23 -6.94 -13.19
CA ASP A 322 -7.23 -7.77 -13.87
C ASP A 322 -8.17 -8.48 -12.87
N ASP A 323 -7.71 -8.68 -11.64
CA ASP A 323 -8.37 -9.52 -10.63
C ASP A 323 -9.35 -8.75 -9.73
N LYS A 324 -9.39 -7.40 -9.83
CA LYS A 324 -10.46 -6.57 -9.24
C LYS A 324 -11.83 -6.84 -9.89
N PHE A 325 -11.84 -7.51 -11.05
CA PHE A 325 -13.04 -7.81 -11.83
C PHE A 325 -13.55 -9.25 -11.67
N ALA A 326 -12.81 -10.13 -10.99
CA ALA A 326 -13.34 -11.43 -10.59
C ALA A 326 -14.48 -11.22 -9.56
N PRO A 327 -15.61 -11.95 -9.65
CA PRO A 327 -16.65 -11.88 -8.64
C PRO A 327 -16.04 -12.15 -7.27
N GLN A 328 -16.02 -11.12 -6.42
CA GLN A 328 -15.47 -11.29 -5.08
C GLN A 328 -16.40 -12.22 -4.30
N PRO A 329 -15.83 -13.16 -3.52
CA PRO A 329 -16.60 -13.93 -2.56
C PRO A 329 -17.53 -13.02 -1.76
N GLN A 330 -18.80 -13.43 -1.62
CA GLN A 330 -19.79 -12.62 -0.90
C GLN A 330 -19.63 -12.77 0.60
N GLU A 331 -19.90 -11.69 1.35
CA GLU A 331 -19.93 -11.73 2.81
C GLU A 331 -20.99 -12.72 3.27
N GLN A 332 -20.59 -13.67 4.13
CA GLN A 332 -21.51 -14.57 4.79
C GLN A 332 -21.30 -14.52 6.31
N TRP A 333 -22.37 -14.82 7.04
CA TRP A 333 -22.40 -14.69 8.49
C TRP A 333 -22.80 -16.00 9.15
N PHE A 334 -22.08 -16.34 10.21
CA PHE A 334 -22.35 -17.50 11.06
C PHE A 334 -22.71 -17.00 12.47
N ASP A 335 -23.77 -17.55 13.05
CA ASP A 335 -24.12 -17.32 14.45
C ASP A 335 -23.21 -18.15 15.35
N GLN A 336 -22.18 -17.50 15.87
CA GLN A 336 -21.16 -18.11 16.72
C GLN A 336 -21.47 -17.85 18.20
N ARG A 337 -21.17 -18.81 19.08
CA ARG A 337 -21.32 -18.59 20.53
C ARG A 337 -20.25 -17.63 21.05
N VAL A 338 -20.67 -16.70 21.93
CA VAL A 338 -19.73 -15.81 22.62
C VAL A 338 -18.83 -16.60 23.56
N ASP A 339 -19.42 -17.51 24.35
CA ASP A 339 -18.73 -18.42 25.27
C ASP A 339 -19.10 -19.88 24.97
N HIS A 340 -18.09 -20.67 24.60
CA HIS A 340 -18.25 -22.10 24.30
C HIS A 340 -18.32 -22.99 25.54
N PHE A 341 -17.83 -22.50 26.67
CA PHE A 341 -17.59 -23.28 27.87
C PHE A 341 -18.68 -23.10 28.93
N ASN A 342 -19.42 -21.98 28.87
CA ASN A 342 -20.63 -21.78 29.65
C ASN A 342 -21.84 -22.40 28.92
N LYS A 343 -22.34 -23.56 29.37
CA LYS A 343 -23.48 -24.25 28.72
C LYS A 343 -24.83 -23.57 28.97
N GLN A 344 -24.92 -22.70 29.96
CA GLN A 344 -26.14 -22.01 30.35
C GLN A 344 -26.36 -20.73 29.53
N ASP A 345 -25.30 -20.17 28.96
CA ASP A 345 -25.34 -18.94 28.17
C ASP A 345 -25.34 -19.22 26.66
N ASN A 346 -26.49 -19.01 26.01
CA ASN A 346 -26.64 -19.22 24.56
C ASN A 346 -26.42 -17.93 23.75
N THR A 347 -25.80 -16.90 24.34
CA THR A 347 -25.51 -15.65 23.63
C THR A 347 -24.60 -15.92 22.43
N THR A 348 -25.00 -15.34 21.29
CA THR A 348 -24.29 -15.48 20.02
C THR A 348 -23.90 -14.13 19.45
N PHE A 349 -22.92 -14.15 18.54
CA PHE A 349 -22.51 -13.02 17.72
C PHE A 349 -22.34 -13.45 16.26
N LYS A 350 -22.33 -12.49 15.35
CA LYS A 350 -22.13 -12.75 13.92
C LYS A 350 -20.63 -12.82 13.61
N GLN A 351 -20.16 -14.00 13.22
CA GLN A 351 -18.79 -14.22 12.73
C GLN A 351 -18.78 -14.22 11.21
N LEU A 352 -17.92 -13.38 10.61
CA LEU A 352 -17.81 -13.17 9.17
C LEU A 352 -16.99 -14.30 8.52
N TYR A 353 -17.44 -14.78 7.37
CA TYR A 353 -16.68 -15.70 6.54
C TYR A 353 -16.99 -15.49 5.05
N TYR A 354 -16.14 -16.07 4.21
CA TYR A 354 -16.29 -16.04 2.76
C TYR A 354 -16.06 -17.44 2.18
N ILE A 355 -16.70 -17.71 1.05
CA ILE A 355 -16.57 -18.97 0.31
C ILE A 355 -16.24 -18.66 -1.14
N GLU A 356 -15.27 -19.39 -1.68
CA GLU A 356 -14.98 -19.50 -3.10
C GLU A 356 -15.24 -20.96 -3.52
N ASN A 357 -16.28 -21.17 -4.33
CA ASN A 357 -16.76 -22.48 -4.74
C ASN A 357 -16.73 -22.71 -6.26
N SER A 358 -16.22 -21.77 -7.06
CA SER A 358 -16.18 -21.87 -8.52
C SER A 358 -15.37 -23.06 -9.04
N TYR A 359 -14.46 -23.60 -8.23
CA TYR A 359 -13.64 -24.78 -8.58
C TYR A 359 -14.02 -26.04 -7.80
N TYR A 360 -15.02 -25.98 -6.92
CA TYR A 360 -15.37 -27.10 -6.05
C TYR A 360 -15.99 -28.26 -6.83
N LYS A 361 -15.48 -29.47 -6.60
CA LYS A 361 -16.06 -30.73 -7.12
C LYS A 361 -16.75 -31.45 -5.97
N LYS A 362 -17.97 -31.95 -6.20
CA LYS A 362 -18.72 -32.68 -5.17
C LYS A 362 -17.89 -33.85 -4.60
N GLY A 363 -17.76 -33.90 -3.28
CA GLY A 363 -16.92 -34.87 -2.56
C GLY A 363 -15.44 -34.49 -2.48
N GLY A 364 -15.05 -33.33 -3.02
CA GLY A 364 -13.72 -32.76 -2.89
C GLY A 364 -13.42 -32.29 -1.45
N PRO A 365 -12.15 -31.97 -1.16
CA PRO A 365 -11.75 -31.48 0.16
C PRO A 365 -12.28 -30.06 0.43
N VAL A 366 -12.23 -29.66 1.70
CA VAL A 366 -12.50 -28.28 2.13
C VAL A 366 -11.20 -27.67 2.62
N PHE A 367 -10.81 -26.55 2.03
CA PHE A 367 -9.64 -25.77 2.46
C PHE A 367 -10.11 -24.55 3.25
N LEU A 368 -9.73 -24.51 4.53
CA LEU A 368 -10.08 -23.42 5.43
C LEU A 368 -8.86 -22.56 5.71
N MET A 369 -8.89 -21.30 5.26
CA MET A 369 -7.98 -20.25 5.72
C MET A 369 -8.49 -19.69 7.05
N ILE A 370 -7.64 -19.74 8.07
CA ILE A 370 -7.90 -19.09 9.35
C ILE A 370 -7.41 -17.65 9.22
N SER A 371 -8.32 -16.67 9.30
CA SER A 371 -7.89 -15.27 9.43
C SER A 371 -7.21 -15.10 10.78
N GLY A 372 -6.05 -14.45 10.81
CA GLY A 372 -5.32 -14.19 12.04
C GLY A 372 -5.80 -12.92 12.74
N GLU A 373 -4.83 -12.14 13.18
CA GLU A 373 -4.91 -10.89 13.91
C GLU A 373 -5.24 -9.69 13.00
N SER A 374 -6.22 -9.88 12.11
CA SER A 374 -6.67 -8.86 11.16
C SER A 374 -8.11 -9.12 10.72
N PRO A 375 -8.80 -8.08 10.19
CA PRO A 375 -9.92 -8.25 9.28
C PRO A 375 -9.62 -9.34 8.23
N VAL A 376 -10.65 -10.09 7.88
CA VAL A 376 -10.53 -11.18 6.91
C VAL A 376 -10.27 -10.64 5.50
N GLU A 377 -9.39 -11.33 4.77
CA GLU A 377 -9.01 -10.98 3.40
C GLU A 377 -9.38 -12.12 2.43
N THR A 378 -10.17 -11.80 1.41
CA THR A 378 -10.66 -12.78 0.43
C THR A 378 -9.58 -13.24 -0.54
N ALA A 379 -8.49 -12.47 -0.70
CA ALA A 379 -7.41 -12.78 -1.63
C ALA A 379 -6.78 -14.16 -1.38
N PHE A 380 -6.81 -14.68 -0.15
CA PHE A 380 -6.26 -16.00 0.17
C PHE A 380 -7.06 -17.19 -0.35
N ILE A 381 -8.36 -17.02 -0.63
CA ILE A 381 -9.25 -18.09 -1.11
C ILE A 381 -9.44 -18.07 -2.63
N THR A 382 -8.88 -17.07 -3.32
CA THR A 382 -8.92 -16.94 -4.78
C THR A 382 -7.70 -17.63 -5.42
N PRO A 383 -7.73 -17.99 -6.71
CA PRO A 383 -6.66 -18.78 -7.34
C PRO A 383 -5.32 -18.03 -7.48
N PHE A 384 -5.24 -16.79 -6.98
CA PHE A 384 -4.05 -15.95 -6.99
C PHE A 384 -3.19 -16.11 -5.73
N ALA A 385 -3.73 -16.77 -4.70
CA ALA A 385 -2.99 -17.21 -3.53
C ALA A 385 -2.69 -18.71 -3.63
N TYR A 386 -1.62 -19.15 -2.98
CA TYR A 386 -1.24 -20.57 -2.94
C TYR A 386 -2.40 -21.49 -2.52
N MET A 387 -3.15 -21.13 -1.46
CA MET A 387 -4.28 -21.96 -1.02
C MET A 387 -5.38 -22.05 -2.08
N GLY A 388 -5.77 -20.94 -2.71
CA GLY A 388 -6.78 -20.97 -3.76
C GLY A 388 -6.31 -21.64 -5.05
N GLU A 389 -5.02 -21.54 -5.41
CA GLU A 389 -4.42 -22.32 -6.49
C GLU A 389 -4.54 -23.83 -6.20
N MET A 390 -4.20 -24.24 -4.96
CA MET A 390 -4.37 -25.62 -4.54
C MET A 390 -5.84 -26.03 -4.52
N ALA A 391 -6.75 -25.14 -4.10
CA ALA A 391 -8.18 -25.42 -4.13
C ALA A 391 -8.66 -25.69 -5.56
N LYS A 392 -8.23 -24.87 -6.52
CA LYS A 392 -8.51 -25.09 -7.95
C LYS A 392 -7.94 -26.42 -8.45
N LYS A 393 -6.69 -26.74 -8.08
CA LYS A 393 -6.02 -27.99 -8.49
C LYS A 393 -6.74 -29.25 -7.99
N TYR A 394 -7.15 -29.25 -6.72
CA TYR A 394 -7.76 -30.42 -6.08
C TYR A 394 -9.29 -30.44 -6.13
N GLY A 395 -9.91 -29.44 -6.75
CA GLY A 395 -11.37 -29.28 -6.76
C GLY A 395 -11.93 -29.05 -5.36
N ALA A 396 -11.19 -28.35 -4.50
CA ALA A 396 -11.56 -28.07 -3.12
C ALA A 396 -12.54 -26.90 -2.99
N LEU A 397 -13.35 -26.92 -1.94
CA LEU A 397 -14.10 -25.75 -1.49
C LEU A 397 -13.14 -24.85 -0.70
N ALA A 398 -12.93 -23.61 -1.14
CA ALA A 398 -12.08 -22.66 -0.42
C ALA A 398 -12.92 -21.76 0.48
N VAL A 399 -12.54 -21.67 1.76
CA VAL A 399 -13.28 -20.95 2.79
C VAL A 399 -12.30 -20.12 3.61
N THR A 400 -12.67 -18.91 4.02
CA THR A 400 -11.91 -18.14 5.01
C THR A 400 -12.84 -17.65 6.12
N LEU A 401 -12.42 -17.77 7.37
CA LEU A 401 -13.17 -17.37 8.57
C LEU A 401 -12.45 -16.23 9.29
N GLU A 402 -13.16 -15.14 9.57
CA GLU A 402 -12.64 -14.01 10.36
C GLU A 402 -12.50 -14.39 11.84
N HIS A 403 -11.37 -14.05 12.45
CA HIS A 403 -11.13 -14.31 13.86
C HIS A 403 -12.02 -13.44 14.75
N ARG A 404 -12.53 -13.98 15.86
CA ARG A 404 -13.26 -13.19 16.86
C ARG A 404 -12.44 -11.98 17.34
N TYR A 405 -13.10 -10.85 17.60
CA TYR A 405 -12.54 -9.54 17.96
C TYR A 405 -11.71 -8.83 16.89
N TYR A 406 -11.54 -9.41 15.70
CA TYR A 406 -10.91 -8.75 14.57
C TYR A 406 -11.93 -8.44 13.47
N GLY A 407 -11.68 -7.37 12.71
CA GLY A 407 -12.57 -6.93 11.65
C GLY A 407 -13.99 -6.68 12.15
N LYS A 408 -14.97 -7.28 11.49
CA LYS A 408 -16.39 -7.13 11.83
C LYS A 408 -16.90 -8.16 12.85
N SER A 409 -16.09 -9.15 13.21
CA SER A 409 -16.46 -10.29 14.05
C SER A 409 -16.26 -10.02 15.54
N VAL A 410 -16.94 -9.01 16.09
CA VAL A 410 -16.77 -8.58 17.49
C VAL A 410 -17.94 -9.06 18.36
N PRO A 411 -17.68 -9.92 19.38
CA PRO A 411 -18.75 -10.51 20.19
C PRO A 411 -19.30 -9.62 21.32
N THR A 412 -18.63 -8.51 21.62
CA THR A 412 -18.95 -7.62 22.74
C THR A 412 -19.14 -6.17 22.29
N PRO A 413 -19.83 -5.32 23.07
CA PRO A 413 -20.07 -3.92 22.69
C PRO A 413 -18.79 -3.07 22.61
N ASP A 414 -17.77 -3.42 23.38
CA ASP A 414 -16.48 -2.73 23.42
C ASP A 414 -15.29 -3.71 23.61
N LEU A 415 -14.08 -3.16 23.57
CA LEU A 415 -12.80 -3.84 23.81
C LEU A 415 -12.26 -3.56 25.22
N SER A 416 -13.13 -3.30 26.21
CA SER A 416 -12.69 -3.21 27.62
C SER A 416 -12.07 -4.54 28.08
N THR A 417 -11.17 -4.50 29.07
CA THR A 417 -10.50 -5.72 29.55
C THR A 417 -11.51 -6.79 30.00
N GLN A 418 -12.62 -6.38 30.60
CA GLN A 418 -13.69 -7.27 31.04
C GLN A 418 -14.36 -7.97 29.86
N ASN A 419 -14.53 -7.27 28.75
CA ASN A 419 -15.12 -7.79 27.53
C ASN A 419 -14.13 -8.58 26.67
N LEU A 420 -12.82 -8.35 26.79
CA LEU A 420 -11.78 -9.13 26.08
C LEU A 420 -11.56 -10.54 26.66
N LYS A 421 -12.21 -10.91 27.77
CA LYS A 421 -12.04 -12.23 28.39
C LYS A 421 -12.38 -13.43 27.48
N TYR A 422 -13.15 -13.22 26.41
CA TYR A 422 -13.46 -14.26 25.41
C TYR A 422 -12.48 -14.29 24.22
N LEU A 423 -11.44 -13.46 24.23
CA LEU A 423 -10.35 -13.46 23.26
C LEU A 423 -9.21 -14.37 23.77
N THR A 424 -9.45 -15.68 23.71
CA THR A 424 -8.47 -16.71 24.12
C THR A 424 -8.28 -17.75 23.02
N LEU A 425 -7.15 -18.47 23.08
CA LEU A 425 -6.80 -19.49 22.10
C LEU A 425 -7.81 -20.63 22.06
N GLU A 426 -8.23 -21.12 23.23
CA GLU A 426 -9.17 -22.23 23.39
C GLU A 426 -10.54 -21.89 22.79
N VAL A 427 -10.98 -20.66 23.03
CA VAL A 427 -12.24 -20.14 22.51
C VAL A 427 -12.17 -19.96 20.98
N ALA A 428 -11.06 -19.42 20.45
CA ALA A 428 -10.85 -19.29 19.00
C ALA A 428 -10.79 -20.65 18.29
N LEU A 429 -10.14 -21.65 18.90
CA LEU A 429 -10.11 -23.02 18.36
C LEU A 429 -11.50 -23.67 18.40
N LYS A 430 -12.32 -23.35 19.40
CA LYS A 430 -13.73 -23.78 19.44
C LYS A 430 -14.59 -23.08 18.39
N ASP A 431 -14.30 -21.83 18.04
CA ASP A 431 -14.98 -21.18 16.92
C ASP A 431 -14.81 -21.95 15.62
N LEU A 432 -13.56 -22.35 15.33
CA LEU A 432 -13.20 -23.12 14.14
C LEU A 432 -13.92 -24.47 14.11
N GLU A 433 -14.05 -25.15 15.26
CA GLU A 433 -14.79 -26.42 15.38
C GLU A 433 -16.27 -26.22 15.03
N GLN A 434 -16.94 -25.28 15.71
CA GLN A 434 -18.38 -25.02 15.52
C GLN A 434 -18.68 -24.55 14.09
N PHE A 435 -17.83 -23.68 13.54
CA PHE A 435 -17.94 -23.23 12.16
C PHE A 435 -17.78 -24.38 11.16
N SER A 436 -16.80 -25.26 11.36
CA SER A 436 -16.57 -26.41 10.48
C SER A 436 -17.76 -27.37 10.48
N LEU A 437 -18.33 -27.64 11.66
CA LEU A 437 -19.53 -28.49 11.80
C LEU A 437 -20.76 -27.83 11.16
N TYR A 438 -20.97 -26.53 11.40
CA TYR A 438 -22.04 -25.76 10.77
C TYR A 438 -21.95 -25.82 9.25
N LEU A 439 -20.77 -25.53 8.69
CA LEU A 439 -20.60 -25.44 7.25
C LEU A 439 -20.72 -26.82 6.59
N THR A 440 -20.22 -27.86 7.27
CA THR A 440 -20.40 -29.26 6.84
C THR A 440 -21.88 -29.58 6.66
N LYS A 441 -22.71 -29.27 7.66
CA LYS A 441 -24.15 -29.50 7.59
C LYS A 441 -24.84 -28.59 6.56
N LYS A 442 -24.46 -27.31 6.50
CA LYS A 442 -25.07 -26.31 5.61
C LYS A 442 -24.89 -26.66 4.14
N LEU A 443 -23.73 -27.20 3.77
CA LEU A 443 -23.35 -27.48 2.38
C LEU A 443 -23.30 -28.98 2.06
N SER A 444 -23.78 -29.83 2.96
CA SER A 444 -23.77 -31.30 2.83
C SER A 444 -22.39 -31.85 2.44
N LEU A 445 -21.38 -31.47 3.24
CA LEU A 445 -19.98 -31.84 3.05
C LEU A 445 -19.61 -33.09 3.87
N GLU A 446 -20.58 -33.94 4.21
CA GLU A 446 -20.32 -35.17 4.94
C GLU A 446 -19.35 -36.07 4.15
N GLY A 447 -18.23 -36.44 4.77
CA GLY A 447 -17.16 -37.22 4.13
C GLY A 447 -16.09 -36.40 3.42
N SER A 448 -16.28 -35.08 3.23
CA SER A 448 -15.22 -34.21 2.72
C SER A 448 -14.08 -34.05 3.72
N LYS A 449 -12.84 -34.12 3.23
CA LYS A 449 -11.62 -33.96 4.04
C LYS A 449 -11.30 -32.48 4.24
N TRP A 450 -11.17 -32.02 5.48
CA TRP A 450 -10.79 -30.63 5.78
C TRP A 450 -9.27 -30.47 5.92
N VAL A 451 -8.70 -29.47 5.26
CA VAL A 451 -7.31 -29.04 5.43
C VAL A 451 -7.30 -27.59 5.84
N VAL A 452 -6.62 -27.27 6.95
CA VAL A 452 -6.58 -25.91 7.49
C VAL A 452 -5.27 -25.21 7.14
N PHE A 453 -5.36 -23.92 6.84
CA PHE A 453 -4.24 -23.07 6.45
C PHE A 453 -4.19 -21.86 7.37
N GLY A 454 -2.98 -21.45 7.72
CA GLY A 454 -2.76 -20.19 8.42
C GLY A 454 -1.30 -19.78 8.36
N GLY A 455 -1.05 -18.47 8.41
CA GLY A 455 0.30 -17.91 8.55
C GLY A 455 0.49 -17.25 9.92
N SER A 456 1.73 -17.05 10.38
CA SER A 456 1.99 -16.33 11.65
C SER A 456 1.21 -16.94 12.82
N TYR A 457 0.49 -16.13 13.61
CA TYR A 457 -0.42 -16.59 14.65
C TYR A 457 -1.54 -17.51 14.13
N ALA A 458 -2.13 -17.21 12.97
CA ALA A 458 -3.09 -18.13 12.35
C ALA A 458 -2.45 -19.48 11.99
N GLY A 459 -1.15 -19.51 11.70
CA GLY A 459 -0.38 -20.74 11.53
C GLY A 459 -0.31 -21.56 12.83
N LYS A 460 -0.16 -20.90 14.00
CA LYS A 460 -0.29 -21.58 15.30
C LYS A 460 -1.67 -22.19 15.45
N LEU A 461 -2.72 -21.42 15.17
CA LEU A 461 -4.10 -21.90 15.23
C LEU A 461 -4.33 -23.08 14.28
N ALA A 462 -3.78 -23.06 13.05
CA ALA A 462 -3.91 -24.16 12.10
C ALA A 462 -3.28 -25.46 12.64
N ALA A 463 -2.06 -25.37 13.19
CA ALA A 463 -1.39 -26.52 13.82
C ALA A 463 -2.18 -27.05 15.03
N TRP A 464 -2.59 -26.16 15.94
CA TRP A 464 -3.32 -26.53 17.15
C TRP A 464 -4.74 -27.00 16.88
N PHE A 465 -5.39 -26.51 15.82
CA PHE A 465 -6.69 -27.00 15.39
C PHE A 465 -6.59 -28.44 14.87
N ARG A 466 -5.56 -28.74 14.06
CA ARG A 466 -5.27 -30.13 13.66
C ARG A 466 -4.94 -31.02 14.87
N GLU A 467 -4.23 -30.50 15.86
CA GLU A 467 -3.93 -31.24 17.10
C GLU A 467 -5.18 -31.58 17.92
N LYS A 468 -6.05 -30.59 18.17
CA LYS A 468 -7.19 -30.72 19.08
C LYS A 468 -8.44 -31.29 18.41
N TYR A 469 -8.59 -31.10 17.11
CA TYR A 469 -9.74 -31.56 16.32
C TYR A 469 -9.32 -32.42 15.13
N PRO A 470 -8.58 -33.53 15.36
CA PRO A 470 -8.06 -34.36 14.28
C PRO A 470 -9.16 -35.12 13.52
N ASN A 471 -10.35 -35.23 14.11
CA ASN A 471 -11.55 -35.81 13.47
C ASN A 471 -12.20 -34.86 12.46
N ILE A 472 -11.90 -33.55 12.54
CA ILE A 472 -12.41 -32.54 11.60
C ILE A 472 -11.33 -32.26 10.56
N ALA A 473 -10.20 -31.68 10.97
CA ALA A 473 -9.10 -31.34 10.07
C ALA A 473 -8.18 -32.54 9.89
N VAL A 474 -8.04 -33.07 8.67
CA VAL A 474 -7.15 -34.21 8.37
C VAL A 474 -5.68 -33.81 8.20
N GLY A 475 -5.42 -32.51 7.98
CA GLY A 475 -4.08 -31.94 7.90
C GLY A 475 -4.08 -30.42 8.01
N ALA A 476 -2.89 -29.83 8.20
CA ALA A 476 -2.71 -28.39 8.32
C ALA A 476 -1.43 -27.88 7.63
N ILE A 477 -1.51 -26.66 7.11
CA ILE A 477 -0.36 -25.88 6.65
C ILE A 477 -0.20 -24.70 7.63
N ALA A 478 0.82 -24.79 8.48
CA ALA A 478 1.13 -23.83 9.53
C ALA A 478 2.34 -22.97 9.10
N SER A 479 2.12 -22.02 8.19
CA SER A 479 3.18 -21.22 7.57
C SER A 479 3.76 -20.20 8.54
N SER A 480 5.08 -20.14 8.67
CA SER A 480 5.80 -19.20 9.54
C SER A 480 5.17 -19.15 10.94
N ALA A 481 4.83 -20.32 11.50
CA ALA A 481 4.07 -20.43 12.74
C ALA A 481 5.01 -20.50 13.96
N PRO A 482 5.07 -19.45 14.83
CA PRO A 482 5.98 -19.45 15.97
C PRO A 482 5.38 -20.21 17.17
N VAL A 483 5.13 -21.51 17.01
CA VAL A 483 4.45 -22.36 18.00
C VAL A 483 5.19 -22.49 19.33
N GLY A 484 6.49 -22.16 19.37
CA GLY A 484 7.34 -22.26 20.56
C GLY A 484 6.88 -21.41 21.74
N SER A 485 6.29 -20.23 21.49
CA SER A 485 5.72 -19.27 22.45
C SER A 485 6.54 -19.02 23.73
N ASN A 486 7.17 -17.86 23.87
CA ASN A 486 7.99 -17.56 25.05
C ASN A 486 7.88 -16.08 25.49
N MET A 487 8.15 -15.82 26.78
CA MET A 487 8.18 -14.43 27.28
C MET A 487 9.40 -13.64 26.79
N ASN A 488 10.54 -14.32 26.59
CA ASN A 488 11.80 -13.68 26.24
C ASN A 488 12.27 -14.16 24.86
N CYS A 489 11.81 -13.49 23.80
CA CYS A 489 12.02 -13.93 22.42
C CYS A 489 13.27 -13.28 21.78
N THR A 490 14.43 -13.53 22.39
CA THR A 490 15.72 -13.02 21.88
C THR A 490 16.09 -13.57 20.49
N GLY A 491 15.57 -14.76 20.16
CA GLY A 491 15.79 -15.40 18.87
C GLY A 491 15.29 -14.59 17.67
N TYR A 492 14.24 -13.78 17.84
CA TYR A 492 13.69 -12.93 16.80
C TYR A 492 14.75 -11.91 16.32
N LEU A 493 15.26 -11.06 17.21
CA LEU A 493 16.26 -10.06 16.83
C LEU A 493 17.62 -10.67 16.44
N ARG A 494 17.95 -11.88 16.93
CA ARG A 494 19.11 -12.63 16.45
C ARG A 494 19.02 -12.91 14.95
N VAL A 495 17.89 -13.46 14.48
CA VAL A 495 17.70 -13.77 13.06
C VAL A 495 17.69 -12.49 12.21
N VAL A 496 17.15 -11.38 12.73
CA VAL A 496 17.25 -10.07 12.06
C VAL A 496 18.71 -9.67 11.88
N SER A 497 19.53 -9.77 12.92
CA SER A 497 20.97 -9.46 12.84
C SER A 497 21.70 -10.36 11.85
N GLU A 498 21.39 -11.66 11.83
CA GLU A 498 21.96 -12.62 10.88
C GLU A 498 21.60 -12.24 9.43
N ALA A 499 20.35 -11.85 9.17
CA ALA A 499 19.88 -11.45 7.85
C ALA A 499 20.53 -10.16 7.32
N LEU A 500 20.85 -9.21 8.20
CA LEU A 500 21.52 -7.96 7.84
C LEU A 500 23.04 -8.14 7.61
N GLY A 501 23.62 -9.24 8.09
CA GLY A 501 25.05 -9.47 8.07
C GLY A 501 25.81 -8.66 9.13
N LYS A 502 27.08 -9.03 9.31
CA LYS A 502 27.93 -8.52 10.39
C LYS A 502 28.14 -7.01 10.33
N GLU A 503 28.50 -6.48 9.16
CA GLU A 503 28.86 -5.06 9.01
C GLU A 503 27.67 -4.13 9.29
N CYS A 504 26.51 -4.41 8.69
CA CYS A 504 25.28 -3.63 8.94
C CYS A 504 24.87 -3.74 10.41
N SER A 505 24.92 -4.94 10.99
CA SER A 505 24.64 -5.14 12.42
C SER A 505 25.60 -4.36 13.33
N ASP A 506 26.89 -4.32 12.99
CA ASP A 506 27.89 -3.54 13.73
C ASP A 506 27.61 -2.03 13.64
N ASN A 507 27.16 -1.53 12.49
CA ASN A 507 26.78 -0.13 12.31
C ASN A 507 25.49 0.22 13.08
N ILE A 508 24.49 -0.66 13.11
CA ILE A 508 23.30 -0.49 13.96
C ILE A 508 23.68 -0.50 15.44
N ARG A 509 24.61 -1.37 15.85
CA ARG A 509 25.13 -1.38 17.23
C ARG A 509 25.78 -0.05 17.62
N LYS A 510 26.66 0.47 16.76
CA LYS A 510 27.30 1.78 16.97
C LYS A 510 26.27 2.91 17.08
N ALA A 511 25.23 2.89 16.24
CA ALA A 511 24.16 3.87 16.29
C ALA A 511 23.40 3.84 17.64
N ASN A 512 23.10 2.65 18.16
CA ASN A 512 22.46 2.50 19.47
C ASN A 512 23.36 2.98 20.62
N TYR A 513 24.66 2.68 20.60
CA TYR A 513 25.60 3.22 21.59
C TYR A 513 25.73 4.74 21.53
N GLU A 514 25.79 5.32 20.32
CA GLU A 514 25.81 6.78 20.16
C GLU A 514 24.52 7.42 20.72
N MET A 515 23.35 6.81 20.48
CA MET A 515 22.09 7.25 21.07
C MET A 515 22.15 7.22 22.61
N GLU A 516 22.63 6.12 23.20
CA GLU A 516 22.78 5.96 24.65
C GLU A 516 23.76 6.99 25.26
N ASP A 517 24.84 7.32 24.56
CA ASP A 517 25.78 8.36 24.98
C ASP A 517 25.16 9.77 24.93
N LEU A 518 24.39 10.09 23.89
CA LEU A 518 23.71 11.37 23.76
C LEU A 518 22.65 11.60 24.84
N LEU A 519 22.00 10.55 25.32
CA LEU A 519 21.01 10.64 26.40
C LEU A 519 21.61 11.06 27.76
N LYS A 520 22.93 10.99 27.94
CA LYS A 520 23.61 11.34 29.21
C LYS A 520 23.67 12.84 29.49
N THR A 521 23.50 13.69 28.47
CA THR A 521 23.66 15.15 28.60
C THR A 521 22.47 15.90 28.00
N PRO A 522 22.08 17.07 28.56
CA PRO A 522 21.01 17.89 27.97
C PRO A 522 21.29 18.28 26.51
N GLU A 523 22.53 18.63 26.18
CA GLU A 523 22.95 19.01 24.83
C GLU A 523 22.86 17.82 23.87
N GLY A 524 23.21 16.62 24.35
CA GLY A 524 23.08 15.38 23.59
C GLY A 524 21.63 15.03 23.28
N VAL A 525 20.71 15.23 24.23
CA VAL A 525 19.26 15.04 24.01
C VAL A 525 18.73 16.01 22.94
N VAL A 526 19.17 17.27 22.94
CA VAL A 526 18.81 18.25 21.89
C VAL A 526 19.32 17.78 20.52
N LYS A 527 20.56 17.31 20.44
CA LYS A 527 21.11 16.74 19.19
C LYS A 527 20.30 15.54 18.74
N LEU A 528 19.98 14.61 19.64
CA LEU A 528 19.21 13.40 19.34
C LEU A 528 17.81 13.73 18.80
N ARG A 529 17.09 14.67 19.44
CA ARG A 529 15.78 15.13 18.97
C ARG A 529 15.85 15.66 17.54
N LYS A 530 16.88 16.46 17.23
CA LYS A 530 17.09 16.99 15.87
C LYS A 530 17.38 15.87 14.86
N THR A 531 18.30 14.96 15.18
CA THR A 531 18.70 13.86 14.27
C THR A 531 17.54 12.93 13.93
N LEU A 532 16.69 12.61 14.91
CA LEU A 532 15.55 11.70 14.74
C LEU A 532 14.21 12.41 14.45
N ASN A 533 14.23 13.74 14.29
CA ASN A 533 13.05 14.58 14.15
C ASN A 533 11.98 14.31 15.24
N LEU A 534 12.38 14.21 16.50
CA LEU A 534 11.50 13.92 17.63
C LEU A 534 10.73 15.17 18.07
N CYS A 535 9.49 14.98 18.53
CA CYS A 535 8.73 16.06 19.14
C CYS A 535 9.34 16.52 20.47
N ASP A 536 9.09 17.76 20.86
CA ASP A 536 9.53 18.34 22.15
C ASP A 536 9.00 17.56 23.36
N SER A 537 7.95 16.77 23.16
CA SER A 537 7.35 15.87 24.15
C SER A 537 8.25 14.71 24.60
N PHE A 538 9.30 14.35 23.84
CA PHE A 538 10.22 13.27 24.17
C PHE A 538 11.14 13.64 25.35
N ASP A 539 11.06 12.92 26.47
CA ASP A 539 11.96 13.15 27.61
C ASP A 539 13.07 12.08 27.68
N GLY A 540 14.31 12.48 27.38
CA GLY A 540 15.47 11.59 27.45
C GLY A 540 15.85 11.11 28.86
N LYS A 541 15.28 11.70 29.92
CA LYS A 541 15.43 11.23 31.31
C LYS A 541 14.34 10.23 31.70
N ASN A 542 13.23 10.20 30.96
CA ASN A 542 12.17 9.22 31.16
C ASN A 542 12.56 7.91 30.48
N ILE A 543 12.86 6.90 31.29
CA ILE A 543 13.28 5.60 30.76
C ILE A 543 12.25 5.02 29.79
N ASP A 544 10.94 5.19 30.04
CA ASP A 544 9.91 4.59 29.18
C ASP A 544 9.86 5.24 27.80
N ASP A 545 10.13 6.55 27.69
CA ASP A 545 10.25 7.25 26.40
C ASP A 545 11.50 6.74 25.64
N VAL A 546 12.62 6.52 26.33
CA VAL A 546 13.85 5.94 25.76
C VAL A 546 13.62 4.51 25.27
N ARG A 547 12.95 3.67 26.07
CA ARG A 547 12.62 2.29 25.68
C ARG A 547 11.68 2.25 24.49
N TYR A 548 10.70 3.15 24.46
CA TYR A 548 9.77 3.26 23.34
C TYR A 548 10.47 3.71 22.05
N LEU A 549 11.40 4.67 22.15
CA LEU A 549 12.27 5.05 21.04
C LEU A 549 13.06 3.84 20.52
N ALA A 550 13.78 3.14 21.40
CA ALA A 550 14.60 1.99 21.03
C ALA A 550 13.76 0.86 20.39
N GLN A 551 12.57 0.59 20.93
CA GLN A 551 11.63 -0.40 20.37
C GLN A 551 11.19 0.01 18.96
N LEU A 552 10.83 1.28 18.75
CA LEU A 552 10.43 1.78 17.44
C LEU A 552 11.58 1.66 16.43
N LEU A 553 12.79 2.03 16.84
CA LEU A 553 13.98 1.96 16.01
C LEU A 553 14.34 0.53 15.59
N GLY A 554 14.39 -0.38 16.57
CA GLY A 554 14.76 -1.78 16.33
C GLY A 554 13.72 -2.49 15.48
N MET A 555 12.44 -2.31 15.81
CA MET A 555 11.39 -3.07 15.16
C MET A 555 11.16 -2.64 13.71
N ASN A 556 11.36 -1.38 13.33
CA ASN A 556 11.25 -0.96 11.92
C ASN A 556 12.20 -1.73 10.99
N VAL A 557 13.45 -1.91 11.42
CA VAL A 557 14.40 -2.76 10.68
C VAL A 557 13.98 -4.22 10.72
N ALA A 558 13.54 -4.72 11.88
CA ALA A 558 13.07 -6.09 12.01
C ALA A 558 11.85 -6.40 11.12
N GLY A 559 10.91 -5.46 11.00
CA GLY A 559 9.74 -5.55 10.16
C GLY A 559 10.09 -5.56 8.68
N ALA A 560 11.11 -4.79 8.27
CA ALA A 560 11.65 -4.83 6.92
C ALA A 560 12.23 -6.22 6.59
N VAL A 561 13.01 -6.80 7.52
CA VAL A 561 13.55 -8.16 7.37
C VAL A 561 12.44 -9.21 7.31
N GLN A 562 11.50 -9.17 8.26
CA GLN A 562 10.37 -10.12 8.31
C GLN A 562 9.58 -10.17 7.00
N ASN A 563 9.37 -9.02 6.36
CA ASN A 563 8.59 -8.93 5.13
C ASN A 563 9.45 -9.02 3.86
N ASN A 564 10.76 -9.26 3.98
CA ASN A 564 11.71 -9.20 2.87
C ASN A 564 11.60 -7.89 2.05
N MET A 565 11.45 -6.77 2.75
CA MET A 565 11.21 -5.46 2.16
C MET A 565 12.44 -4.57 2.28
N GLY A 566 13.14 -4.36 1.18
CA GLY A 566 14.19 -3.35 1.11
C GLY A 566 15.46 -3.68 1.92
N ILE A 567 15.72 -4.96 2.19
CA ILE A 567 16.85 -5.40 3.04
C ILE A 567 18.18 -4.96 2.45
N ASP A 568 18.41 -5.17 1.14
CA ASP A 568 19.64 -4.77 0.47
C ASP A 568 19.86 -3.26 0.53
N GLN A 569 18.78 -2.48 0.45
CA GLN A 569 18.82 -1.03 0.58
C GLN A 569 19.18 -0.62 2.00
N ILE A 570 18.65 -1.29 3.03
CA ILE A 570 19.02 -1.06 4.43
C ILE A 570 20.51 -1.38 4.64
N ILE A 571 20.99 -2.52 4.14
CA ILE A 571 22.39 -2.94 4.27
C ILE A 571 23.30 -1.92 3.57
N LYS A 572 23.02 -1.62 2.29
CA LYS A 572 23.78 -0.64 1.51
C LYS A 572 23.80 0.72 2.21
N HIS A 573 22.64 1.19 2.66
CA HIS A 573 22.50 2.45 3.35
C HIS A 573 23.32 2.47 4.63
N MET A 574 23.11 1.52 5.55
CA MET A 574 23.83 1.48 6.84
C MET A 574 25.34 1.34 6.70
N ASN A 575 25.83 0.70 5.64
CA ASN A 575 27.25 0.50 5.36
C ASN A 575 27.88 1.64 4.54
N ASP A 576 27.12 2.61 4.05
CA ASP A 576 27.65 3.72 3.27
C ASP A 576 28.25 4.81 4.20
N PRO A 577 29.58 4.93 4.33
CA PRO A 577 30.18 5.93 5.21
C PRO A 577 29.92 7.37 4.73
N SER A 578 29.57 7.58 3.46
CA SER A 578 29.27 8.92 2.94
C SER A 578 27.93 9.48 3.43
N GLY A 579 27.03 8.61 3.92
CA GLY A 579 25.72 8.97 4.47
C GLY A 579 25.73 9.55 5.89
N GLY A 580 26.89 9.85 6.46
CA GLY A 580 27.03 10.48 7.80
C GLY A 580 27.51 9.53 8.90
N THR A 581 27.12 9.80 10.13
CA THR A 581 27.37 8.90 11.28
C THR A 581 26.44 7.68 11.23
N PRO A 582 26.78 6.56 11.90
CA PRO A 582 25.86 5.43 12.02
C PRO A 582 24.48 5.82 12.57
N LEU A 583 24.42 6.75 13.53
CA LEU A 583 23.16 7.25 14.09
C LEU A 583 22.34 8.03 13.07
N GLU A 584 22.95 8.91 12.28
CA GLU A 584 22.24 9.66 11.22
C GLU A 584 21.68 8.73 10.15
N ARG A 585 22.46 7.72 9.74
CA ARG A 585 21.99 6.69 8.80
C ARG A 585 20.86 5.86 9.37
N TYR A 586 20.95 5.47 10.63
CA TYR A 586 19.90 4.72 11.30
C TYR A 586 18.62 5.55 11.44
N ALA A 587 18.75 6.82 11.81
CA ALA A 587 17.66 7.77 11.94
C ALA A 587 16.93 8.01 10.61
N SER A 588 17.65 8.05 9.48
CA SER A 588 17.02 8.25 8.18
C SER A 588 16.18 7.05 7.69
N LEU A 589 16.40 5.85 8.26
CA LEU A 589 15.50 4.71 8.04
C LEU A 589 14.14 4.88 8.75
N HIS A 590 14.06 5.82 9.69
CA HIS A 590 12.94 6.02 10.62
C HIS A 590 12.05 7.22 10.26
N VAL A 591 12.16 7.73 9.03
CA VAL A 591 11.30 8.80 8.54
C VAL A 591 9.88 8.24 8.35
N THR A 592 9.06 8.37 9.40
CA THR A 592 7.61 8.24 9.29
C THR A 592 7.13 9.26 8.25
N GLY A 593 6.12 8.88 7.46
CA GLY A 593 5.69 9.64 6.29
C GLY A 593 5.55 11.15 6.57
N GLN A 594 5.96 11.95 5.56
CA GLN A 594 6.10 13.42 5.47
C GLN A 594 4.92 14.31 5.93
N THR A 595 3.94 13.78 6.68
CA THR A 595 2.72 14.46 7.11
C THR A 595 2.75 14.98 8.56
N LEU A 596 3.62 14.46 9.44
CA LEU A 596 3.75 14.96 10.81
C LEU A 596 4.97 15.89 10.95
N PRO A 597 4.87 17.01 11.68
CA PRO A 597 5.97 17.95 11.86
C PRO A 597 7.16 17.32 12.62
N CYS A 598 6.87 16.36 13.50
CA CYS A 598 7.83 15.63 14.30
C CYS A 598 7.29 14.23 14.65
N ASN A 599 8.18 13.33 15.08
CA ASN A 599 7.87 11.98 15.55
C ASN A 599 7.50 12.04 17.05
N ASN A 600 6.24 11.74 17.38
CA ASN A 600 5.82 11.66 18.78
C ASN A 600 6.28 10.32 19.41
N ILE A 601 7.30 10.41 20.26
CA ILE A 601 7.89 9.26 20.97
C ILE A 601 7.59 9.30 22.48
N LYS A 602 6.48 9.92 22.86
CA LYS A 602 6.03 9.90 24.25
C LYS A 602 5.32 8.58 24.56
N HIS A 603 5.90 7.78 25.45
CA HIS A 603 5.38 6.45 25.79
C HIS A 603 3.98 6.52 26.39
N ALA A 604 3.68 7.54 27.20
CA ALA A 604 2.36 7.74 27.79
C ALA A 604 1.26 7.91 26.73
N ASP A 605 1.56 8.58 25.61
CA ASP A 605 0.59 8.75 24.51
C ASP A 605 0.34 7.42 23.79
N TYR A 606 1.39 6.62 23.62
CA TYR A 606 1.28 5.25 23.11
C TYR A 606 0.41 4.38 24.03
N ILE A 607 0.67 4.34 25.33
CA ILE A 607 -0.18 3.60 26.29
C ILE A 607 -1.63 4.06 26.21
N LYS A 608 -1.86 5.38 26.18
CA LYS A 608 -3.21 5.96 26.08
C LYS A 608 -3.95 5.51 24.82
N SER A 609 -3.25 5.44 23.69
CA SER A 609 -3.83 4.92 22.43
C SER A 609 -4.30 3.48 22.56
N LEU A 610 -3.53 2.65 23.27
CA LEU A 610 -3.88 1.26 23.51
C LEU A 610 -4.92 1.09 24.61
N GLN A 611 -5.13 2.07 25.49
CA GLN A 611 -6.20 2.09 26.49
C GLN A 611 -7.58 2.40 25.90
N ASN A 612 -7.66 2.89 24.65
CA ASN A 612 -8.94 3.12 23.98
C ASN A 612 -9.69 1.79 23.77
N THR A 613 -10.90 1.68 24.33
CA THR A 613 -11.73 0.47 24.28
C THR A 613 -12.76 0.49 23.16
N THR A 614 -12.90 1.59 22.41
CA THR A 614 -13.87 1.67 21.32
C THR A 614 -13.54 0.66 20.22
N VAL A 615 -14.58 0.00 19.69
CA VAL A 615 -14.43 -0.90 18.55
C VAL A 615 -14.11 -0.08 17.31
N ASP A 616 -12.94 -0.33 16.73
CA ASP A 616 -12.59 0.07 15.37
C ASP A 616 -12.31 -1.18 14.56
N HIS A 617 -13.17 -1.47 13.58
CA HIS A 617 -13.07 -2.65 12.72
C HIS A 617 -11.82 -2.69 11.83
N LYS A 618 -11.02 -1.61 11.79
CA LYS A 618 -9.73 -1.58 11.09
C LYS A 618 -8.54 -1.75 12.05
N SER A 619 -8.73 -1.44 13.32
CA SER A 619 -7.70 -1.55 14.34
C SER A 619 -7.64 -2.96 14.90
N TRP A 620 -6.44 -3.50 15.01
CA TRP A 620 -6.18 -4.85 15.49
C TRP A 620 -5.22 -4.85 16.70
N PHE A 621 -4.62 -3.69 17.00
CA PHE A 621 -3.43 -3.62 17.84
C PHE A 621 -3.71 -3.85 19.33
N ARG A 622 -4.84 -3.36 19.85
CA ARG A 622 -5.23 -3.58 21.25
C ARG A 622 -5.56 -5.05 21.51
N GLN A 623 -6.31 -5.68 20.61
CA GLN A 623 -6.70 -7.08 20.68
C GLN A 623 -5.48 -7.99 20.63
N TRP A 624 -4.57 -7.72 19.69
CA TRP A 624 -3.31 -8.44 19.59
C TRP A 624 -2.46 -8.28 20.86
N THR A 625 -2.33 -7.05 21.37
CA THR A 625 -1.59 -6.79 22.61
C THR A 625 -2.22 -7.57 23.78
N TYR A 626 -3.55 -7.62 23.88
CA TYR A 626 -4.23 -8.42 24.89
C TYR A 626 -3.86 -9.91 24.81
N GLN A 627 -3.86 -10.50 23.61
CA GLN A 627 -3.48 -11.90 23.43
C GLN A 627 -2.02 -12.17 23.83
N THR A 628 -1.10 -11.28 23.46
CA THR A 628 0.30 -11.39 23.91
C THR A 628 0.41 -11.32 25.43
N CYS A 629 -0.34 -10.42 26.06
CA CYS A 629 -0.36 -10.24 27.52
C CYS A 629 -1.11 -11.34 28.29
N THR A 630 -1.85 -12.23 27.64
CA THR A 630 -2.73 -13.19 28.33
C THR A 630 -2.61 -14.63 27.85
N SER A 631 -1.88 -14.89 26.76
CA SER A 631 -1.81 -16.23 26.15
C SER A 631 -0.38 -16.68 25.87
N PHE A 632 0.40 -15.94 25.07
CA PHE A 632 1.65 -16.48 24.51
C PHE A 632 2.88 -15.54 24.57
N ALA A 633 2.71 -14.28 24.98
CA ALA A 633 3.76 -13.25 25.02
C ALA A 633 4.44 -13.02 23.67
N ASP A 634 5.50 -13.76 23.35
CA ASP A 634 6.36 -13.60 22.17
C ASP A 634 6.97 -12.20 22.05
N PHE A 635 7.49 -11.69 23.17
CA PHE A 635 8.07 -10.36 23.22
C PHE A 635 9.47 -10.36 22.57
N PRO A 636 9.69 -9.61 21.46
CA PRO A 636 11.01 -9.51 20.83
C PRO A 636 11.89 -8.60 21.68
N THR A 637 12.68 -9.20 22.56
CA THR A 637 13.52 -8.47 23.51
C THR A 637 14.93 -8.22 22.96
N THR A 638 15.59 -7.24 23.55
CA THR A 638 16.99 -6.89 23.27
C THR A 638 17.97 -7.51 24.27
N GLU A 639 17.52 -8.48 25.07
CA GLU A 639 18.31 -9.09 26.15
C GLU A 639 19.37 -10.10 25.68
N LEU A 640 19.47 -10.33 24.37
CA LEU A 640 20.54 -11.15 23.83
C LEU A 640 21.90 -10.46 24.03
N ALA A 641 22.88 -11.20 24.56
CA ALA A 641 24.25 -10.72 24.63
C ALA A 641 24.74 -10.29 23.24
N ASN A 642 25.31 -9.07 23.15
CA ASN A 642 25.81 -8.46 21.91
C ASN A 642 24.75 -8.14 20.85
N SER A 643 23.47 -8.06 21.22
CA SER A 643 22.39 -7.56 20.35
C SER A 643 22.80 -6.24 19.69
N PRO A 644 22.70 -6.11 18.35
CA PRO A 644 22.99 -4.83 17.69
C PRO A 644 21.91 -3.77 17.98
N PHE A 645 20.76 -4.16 18.53
CA PHE A 645 19.61 -3.28 18.80
C PHE A 645 19.63 -2.66 20.20
N GLY A 646 20.79 -2.63 20.87
CA GLY A 646 20.94 -2.10 22.23
C GLY A 646 20.40 -3.04 23.30
N HIS A 647 20.05 -2.50 24.46
CA HIS A 647 19.57 -3.23 25.65
C HIS A 647 18.34 -2.59 26.33
N ASN A 648 17.71 -1.62 25.68
CA ASN A 648 16.64 -0.80 26.26
C ASN A 648 15.25 -1.45 26.19
N VAL A 649 15.10 -2.62 25.56
CA VAL A 649 13.79 -3.27 25.41
C VAL A 649 13.82 -4.66 26.08
N PRO A 650 13.79 -4.72 27.43
CA PRO A 650 13.78 -5.98 28.19
C PRO A 650 12.36 -6.56 28.35
N VAL A 651 12.24 -7.77 28.91
CA VAL A 651 10.92 -8.40 29.18
C VAL A 651 10.07 -7.53 30.11
N GLU A 652 10.67 -6.91 31.12
CA GLU A 652 9.96 -6.10 32.12
C GLU A 652 9.21 -4.93 31.47
N TYR A 653 9.75 -4.38 30.38
CA TYR A 653 9.11 -3.29 29.64
C TYR A 653 7.75 -3.72 29.08
N TYR A 654 7.68 -4.89 28.44
CA TYR A 654 6.41 -5.44 27.93
C TYR A 654 5.44 -5.79 29.05
N VAL A 655 5.93 -6.33 30.15
CA VAL A 655 5.11 -6.65 31.33
C VAL A 655 4.45 -5.38 31.90
N GLN A 656 5.23 -4.30 32.02
CA GLN A 656 4.73 -3.00 32.49
C GLN A 656 3.66 -2.42 31.56
N GLN A 657 3.87 -2.51 30.23
CA GLN A 657 2.87 -2.12 29.24
C GLN A 657 1.56 -2.91 29.42
N CYS A 658 1.65 -4.24 29.54
CA CYS A 658 0.48 -5.10 29.74
C CYS A 658 -0.35 -4.69 30.96
N GLY A 659 0.31 -4.45 32.10
CA GLY A 659 -0.34 -3.99 33.32
C GLY A 659 -0.96 -2.59 33.18
N ALA A 660 -0.27 -1.67 32.52
CA ALA A 660 -0.76 -0.31 32.29
C ALA A 660 -1.99 -0.25 31.34
N ILE A 661 -2.06 -1.14 30.35
CA ILE A 661 -3.11 -1.15 29.32
C ILE A 661 -4.36 -1.91 29.79
N PHE A 662 -4.17 -3.05 30.46
CA PHE A 662 -5.27 -3.96 30.78
C PHE A 662 -5.62 -4.03 32.27
N GLY A 663 -4.78 -3.47 33.14
CA GLY A 663 -4.99 -3.38 34.57
C GLY A 663 -3.97 -4.17 35.39
N PRO A 664 -3.85 -3.87 36.69
CA PRO A 664 -2.78 -4.34 37.57
C PRO A 664 -2.77 -5.86 37.80
N GLN A 665 -3.87 -6.55 37.48
CA GLN A 665 -3.96 -8.01 37.54
C GLN A 665 -3.09 -8.72 36.49
N ILE A 666 -2.74 -8.02 35.40
CA ILE A 666 -1.81 -8.55 34.39
C ILE A 666 -0.39 -8.26 34.83
N THR A 667 0.23 -9.26 35.46
CA THR A 667 1.58 -9.21 36.03
C THR A 667 2.53 -10.11 35.25
N GLY A 668 3.84 -9.98 35.47
CA GLY A 668 4.83 -10.90 34.89
C GLY A 668 4.55 -12.35 35.26
N GLN A 669 4.08 -12.62 36.48
CA GLN A 669 3.71 -13.96 36.92
C GLN A 669 2.47 -14.49 36.21
N SER A 670 1.44 -13.66 35.98
CA SER A 670 0.24 -14.10 35.26
C SER A 670 0.54 -14.36 33.79
N ILE A 671 1.35 -13.51 33.14
CA ILE A 671 1.81 -13.70 31.76
C ILE A 671 2.60 -15.01 31.68
N LYS A 672 3.56 -15.23 32.59
CA LYS A 672 4.34 -16.48 32.61
C LYS A 672 3.44 -17.71 32.75
N LYS A 673 2.48 -17.69 33.68
CA LYS A 673 1.52 -18.80 33.85
C LYS A 673 0.70 -19.05 32.58
N ALA A 674 0.34 -18.01 31.85
CA ALA A 674 -0.37 -18.15 30.58
C ALA A 674 0.52 -18.78 29.50
N VAL A 675 1.77 -18.31 29.35
CA VAL A 675 2.75 -18.89 28.41
C VAL A 675 3.02 -20.36 28.74
N ASP A 676 3.30 -20.67 30.01
CA ASP A 676 3.54 -22.04 30.48
C ASP A 676 2.32 -22.93 30.17
N ARG A 677 1.10 -22.42 30.37
CA ARG A 677 -0.14 -23.13 30.01
C ARG A 677 -0.24 -23.37 28.51
N THR A 678 0.01 -22.36 27.69
CA THR A 678 -0.04 -22.48 26.22
C THR A 678 0.97 -23.53 25.74
N VAL A 679 2.22 -23.46 26.20
CA VAL A 679 3.28 -24.41 25.84
C VAL A 679 2.93 -25.82 26.32
N ALA A 680 2.45 -25.98 27.56
CA ALA A 680 2.04 -27.28 28.07
C ALA A 680 0.82 -27.86 27.33
N THR A 681 -0.12 -27.00 26.91
CA THR A 681 -1.35 -27.42 26.24
C THR A 681 -1.10 -27.85 24.80
N TYR A 682 -0.19 -27.19 24.10
CA TYR A 682 0.04 -27.39 22.65
C TYR A 682 1.44 -27.89 22.29
N GLY A 683 2.26 -28.26 23.28
CA GLY A 683 3.57 -28.91 23.10
C GLY A 683 4.72 -28.01 22.62
N GLY A 684 4.52 -26.70 22.45
CA GLY A 684 5.57 -25.75 22.07
C GLY A 684 6.28 -26.13 20.76
N LEU A 685 7.62 -26.22 20.78
CA LEU A 685 8.44 -26.65 19.64
C LEU A 685 8.43 -28.17 19.38
N LYS A 686 7.76 -28.95 20.24
CA LYS A 686 7.60 -30.41 20.08
C LYS A 686 6.10 -30.78 20.18
N PRO A 687 5.24 -30.22 19.33
CA PRO A 687 3.81 -30.49 19.39
C PRO A 687 3.54 -31.95 19.01
N ASN A 688 2.56 -32.56 19.67
CA ASN A 688 2.14 -33.93 19.36
C ASN A 688 1.13 -33.93 18.20
N VAL A 689 1.62 -33.58 17.00
CA VAL A 689 0.79 -33.42 15.79
C VAL A 689 1.18 -34.37 14.68
N THR A 690 0.21 -34.75 13.87
CA THR A 690 0.40 -35.51 12.62
C THR A 690 -0.23 -34.76 11.45
N ASN A 691 0.32 -34.95 10.26
CA ASN A 691 -0.14 -34.32 9.01
C ASN A 691 -0.13 -32.78 9.06
N VAL A 692 0.90 -32.19 9.66
CA VAL A 692 1.11 -30.74 9.68
C VAL A 692 2.42 -30.41 8.97
N VAL A 693 2.38 -29.42 8.08
CA VAL A 693 3.57 -28.85 7.44
C VAL A 693 3.86 -27.50 8.06
N PHE A 694 5.11 -27.28 8.48
CA PHE A 694 5.60 -26.02 9.09
C PHE A 694 6.60 -25.32 8.15
N PRO A 695 6.18 -24.72 7.02
CA PRO A 695 7.12 -24.00 6.17
C PRO A 695 7.56 -22.71 6.87
N ASN A 696 8.87 -22.40 6.85
CA ASN A 696 9.42 -21.17 7.40
C ASN A 696 10.30 -20.47 6.36
N GLY A 697 10.22 -19.13 6.32
CA GLY A 697 11.10 -18.32 5.48
C GLY A 697 12.53 -18.29 6.03
N ALA A 698 13.54 -18.35 5.15
CA ALA A 698 14.94 -18.32 5.57
C ALA A 698 15.33 -17.01 6.28
N LEU A 699 14.73 -15.89 5.88
CA LEU A 699 14.95 -14.56 6.47
C LEU A 699 13.92 -14.21 7.55
N ASP A 700 12.87 -15.01 7.71
CA ASP A 700 11.78 -14.73 8.64
C ASP A 700 12.28 -14.87 10.09
N PRO A 701 12.28 -13.79 10.90
CA PRO A 701 12.77 -13.86 12.26
C PRO A 701 11.91 -14.72 13.19
N TRP A 702 10.63 -14.93 12.84
CA TRP A 702 9.74 -15.81 13.62
C TRP A 702 10.15 -17.28 13.54
N LYS A 703 10.98 -17.67 12.56
CA LYS A 703 11.53 -19.02 12.44
C LYS A 703 12.27 -19.45 13.72
N ALA A 704 12.81 -18.49 14.49
CA ALA A 704 13.48 -18.76 15.76
C ALA A 704 12.56 -19.36 16.84
N SER A 705 11.25 -19.16 16.71
CA SER A 705 10.21 -19.72 17.59
C SER A 705 9.32 -20.72 16.86
N GLY A 706 9.69 -21.13 15.65
CA GLY A 706 8.99 -22.10 14.81
C GLY A 706 9.68 -23.47 14.77
N ILE A 707 9.03 -24.44 14.12
CA ILE A 707 9.60 -25.77 13.86
C ILE A 707 10.32 -25.73 12.51
N LEU A 708 11.61 -26.11 12.49
CA LEU A 708 12.48 -26.04 11.30
C LEU A 708 12.73 -27.40 10.67
#